data_AF-A0A7J4TAL9-F1
#
_entry.id   AF-A0A7J4TAL9-F1
#
_cell.length_a   1.000
_cell.length_b   1.000
_cell.length_c   1.000
_cell.angle_alpha   90.00
_cell.angle_beta   90.00
_cell.angle_gamma   90.00
#
_symmetry.space_group_name_H-M   'P 1'
#
loop_
_entity.id
_entity.type
_entity.pdbx_description
1 polymer ?
#
loop_
_entity_poly.entity_id
_entity_poly.type
_entity_poly.pdbx_seq_one_letter_code
_entity_poly.pdbx_strand_id
1 'polypeptide(L)'
;MVCLSSKLKKNYKFQKTNETLPPSFNIPSNNIMPPGTIAMGTGFFETGFITVPISSKENLRLPVLCHSKKRGERIVAKVDEYLRTLLSPEHLFLMTNAPSDLDQWIQEMISGIKSTNIENILNDFNDIRFKLSLAAGPAGLSYMHTAVDVFTNRFASICLNTNQGIKQLLEIVEGCQISPDEKADCWAIIERSIHGVVVESSSSEKNSDLFMLWTAVRQRKQAIPWEEMANLEDTLIGNCTMTRFEVNRHMELIVKELIVGNQRQVSDLAGMLSDLRKIGVINKELHSELKKTKAGRNIFTHEHDMDADLPHTLEAIKTMRLLATLTDQIEDPRWETKEEYQSFSWNFSVEGINQYFNQCLNLAQTFGKEYKFNQALWFESLQSRLPVSYSEIPFEVAKTLQDITDLKCGLSGDLVKGKILKEASSGWAQSLEVPMQYAIPSEVIEAGKELAKHGLEKEAKNIAESLLKQVEKPVTIEALLDEVNHVGETLELITPQNAIIRWKRTIEHDEFVVNLEDLSQAEEYALTRMGKTNTENLLKNALKYWFGKNYSLQSIESGIKALDGFIATNPEWDRVLSRLENWMSERCNQVLNKGTVETMLAWLERMTNDTLETTNLGRFKIKLQTTLRNLERKIERAKKNDENSKGGKKK
;
A
#
# COMPACT_ATOMS: atom_id res chain seq x y z
N MET A 1 5.27 32.42 -49.18
CA MET A 1 4.04 31.81 -49.73
C MET A 1 3.33 31.12 -48.59
N VAL A 2 2.08 31.48 -48.30
CA VAL A 2 1.26 30.76 -47.33
C VAL A 2 0.29 29.89 -48.13
N CYS A 3 0.36 28.57 -47.97
CA CYS A 3 -0.62 27.66 -48.55
C CYS A 3 -1.86 27.66 -47.64
N LEU A 4 -2.89 28.42 -48.02
CA LEU A 4 -4.15 28.43 -47.30
C LEU A 4 -4.95 27.16 -47.61
N SER A 5 -5.41 26.47 -46.56
CA SER A 5 -6.33 25.35 -46.70
C SER A 5 -7.63 25.79 -47.38
N SER A 6 -8.31 24.86 -48.06
CA SER A 6 -9.60 25.11 -48.71
C SER A 6 -10.70 25.57 -47.75
N LYS A 7 -10.55 25.27 -46.44
CA LYS A 7 -11.49 25.72 -45.38
C LYS A 7 -11.30 27.20 -45.03
N LEU A 8 -10.06 27.69 -44.97
CA LEU A 8 -9.76 29.13 -44.74
C LEU A 8 -10.30 30.02 -45.87
N LYS A 9 -10.33 29.53 -47.12
CA LYS A 9 -10.88 30.29 -48.26
C LYS A 9 -12.33 30.76 -48.09
N LYS A 10 -13.13 30.14 -47.21
CA LYS A 10 -14.54 30.53 -46.99
C LYS A 10 -14.69 31.80 -46.15
N ASN A 11 -13.72 32.11 -45.29
CA ASN A 11 -13.80 33.25 -44.37
C ASN A 11 -13.08 34.51 -44.90
N TYR A 12 -12.44 34.42 -46.07
CA TYR A 12 -11.70 35.52 -46.68
C TYR A 12 -12.12 35.70 -48.14
N LYS A 13 -12.29 36.95 -48.58
CA LYS A 13 -12.62 37.27 -49.98
C LYS A 13 -11.42 36.95 -50.88
N PHE A 14 -11.54 35.88 -51.67
CA PHE A 14 -10.52 35.50 -52.66
C PHE A 14 -10.88 36.07 -54.04
N GLN A 15 -9.97 36.83 -54.65
CA GLN A 15 -10.10 37.25 -56.04
C GLN A 15 -9.16 36.39 -56.90
N LYS A 16 -9.69 35.76 -57.96
CA LYS A 16 -8.86 35.13 -58.99
C LYS A 16 -8.16 36.24 -59.78
N THR A 17 -6.87 36.07 -60.04
CA THR A 17 -6.07 37.01 -60.83
C THR A 17 -6.51 37.03 -62.28
N ASN A 18 -6.57 38.23 -62.85
CA ASN A 18 -6.78 38.48 -64.27
C ASN A 18 -5.47 38.12 -65.01
N GLU A 19 -5.54 37.35 -66.10
CA GLU A 19 -4.34 36.81 -66.80
C GLU A 19 -3.36 37.89 -67.30
N THR A 20 -3.82 39.15 -67.41
CA THR A 20 -3.04 40.30 -67.84
C THR A 20 -2.21 40.96 -66.73
N LEU A 21 -2.46 40.62 -65.46
CA LEU A 21 -1.75 41.15 -64.30
C LEU A 21 -1.43 40.00 -63.33
N PRO A 22 -0.25 39.35 -63.47
CA PRO A 22 0.17 38.34 -62.51
C PRO A 22 0.19 38.94 -61.10
N PRO A 23 -0.12 38.16 -60.06
CA PRO A 23 -0.11 38.67 -58.69
C PRO A 23 1.28 39.20 -58.36
N SER A 24 1.39 40.52 -58.14
CA SER A 24 2.60 41.09 -57.56
C SER A 24 2.62 40.72 -56.08
N PHE A 25 3.61 39.93 -55.68
CA PHE A 25 3.87 39.67 -54.27
C PHE A 25 4.48 40.93 -53.66
N ASN A 26 3.63 41.87 -53.23
CA ASN A 26 4.08 43.00 -52.44
C ASN A 26 4.26 42.54 -50.99
N ILE A 27 5.52 42.39 -50.60
CA ILE A 27 5.93 42.14 -49.22
C ILE A 27 5.80 43.48 -48.49
N PRO A 28 5.06 43.57 -47.37
CA PRO A 28 4.89 44.82 -46.64
C PRO A 28 6.26 45.43 -46.33
N SER A 29 6.35 46.75 -46.49
CA SER A 29 7.57 47.56 -46.55
C SER A 29 8.37 47.67 -45.24
N ASN A 30 8.30 46.66 -44.37
CA ASN A 30 9.08 46.57 -43.14
C ASN A 30 10.46 45.93 -43.35
N ASN A 31 11.08 46.07 -44.53
CA ASN A 31 12.48 45.66 -44.80
C ASN A 31 12.83 44.16 -44.67
N ILE A 32 11.87 43.24 -44.55
CA ILE A 32 12.20 41.83 -44.29
C ILE A 32 12.75 41.10 -45.54
N MET A 33 12.33 41.48 -46.75
CA MET A 33 12.80 40.86 -48.01
C MET A 33 12.87 41.86 -49.18
N PRO A 34 13.91 41.79 -50.04
CA PRO A 34 14.00 42.61 -51.26
C PRO A 34 12.94 42.20 -52.32
N PRO A 35 12.56 43.13 -53.22
CA PRO A 35 11.73 42.80 -54.39
C PRO A 35 12.36 41.70 -55.26
N GLY A 36 11.53 40.79 -55.80
CA GLY A 36 12.00 39.71 -56.69
C GLY A 36 12.66 38.52 -55.99
N THR A 37 12.41 38.36 -54.68
CA THR A 37 12.95 37.27 -53.86
C THR A 37 11.85 36.41 -53.23
N ILE A 38 12.14 35.13 -52.99
CA ILE A 38 11.23 34.16 -52.36
C ILE A 38 12.01 33.39 -51.30
N ALA A 39 11.59 33.46 -50.04
CA ALA A 39 12.08 32.58 -48.98
C ALA A 39 11.14 31.39 -48.76
N MET A 40 11.70 30.18 -48.73
CA MET A 40 11.02 28.95 -48.32
C MET A 40 11.91 28.18 -47.32
N GLY A 41 11.33 27.22 -46.59
CA GLY A 41 12.12 26.33 -45.70
C GLY A 41 13.23 25.54 -46.45
N THR A 42 13.10 25.39 -47.77
CA THR A 42 14.10 24.76 -48.63
C THR A 42 15.17 25.73 -49.15
N GLY A 43 15.02 27.04 -48.90
CA GLY A 43 16.03 28.07 -49.18
C GLY A 43 15.45 29.39 -49.68
N PHE A 44 16.34 30.37 -49.76
CA PHE A 44 16.06 31.69 -50.33
C PHE A 44 16.42 31.69 -51.81
N PHE A 45 15.49 32.15 -52.64
CA PHE A 45 15.66 32.32 -54.07
C PHE A 45 15.66 33.81 -54.37
N GLU A 46 16.73 34.29 -54.99
CA GLU A 46 16.83 35.66 -55.48
C GLU A 46 17.11 35.64 -56.99
N THR A 47 16.40 36.48 -57.71
CA THR A 47 16.65 36.68 -59.14
C THR A 47 17.86 37.60 -59.31
N GLY A 48 18.79 37.21 -60.18
CA GLY A 48 20.03 37.93 -60.42
C GLY A 48 20.51 37.78 -61.86
N PHE A 49 21.72 38.28 -62.12
CA PHE A 49 22.37 38.11 -63.40
C PHE A 49 23.81 37.67 -63.20
N ILE A 50 24.27 36.67 -63.96
CA ILE A 50 25.70 36.41 -64.11
C ILE A 50 26.18 37.10 -65.38
N THR A 51 27.40 37.61 -65.33
CA THR A 51 28.07 38.15 -66.51
C THR A 51 29.18 37.19 -66.91
N VAL A 52 29.04 36.57 -68.08
CA VAL A 52 30.00 35.65 -68.65
C VAL A 52 30.81 36.41 -69.70
N PRO A 53 32.12 36.60 -69.52
CA PRO A 53 32.95 37.23 -70.53
C PRO A 53 33.11 36.29 -71.73
N ILE A 54 32.62 36.71 -72.90
CA ILE A 54 32.79 35.98 -74.17
C ILE A 54 34.13 36.39 -74.81
N SER A 55 34.56 37.64 -74.61
CA SER A 55 35.86 38.16 -75.07
C SER A 55 36.35 39.31 -74.17
N SER A 56 37.53 39.89 -74.45
CA SER A 56 38.06 41.06 -73.73
C SER A 56 37.21 42.33 -73.87
N LYS A 57 36.19 42.33 -74.74
CA LYS A 57 35.27 43.46 -74.97
C LYS A 57 33.79 43.11 -74.93
N GLU A 58 33.43 41.82 -74.80
CA GLU A 58 32.03 41.37 -74.80
C GLU A 58 31.68 40.52 -73.59
N ASN A 59 30.56 40.89 -72.97
CA ASN A 59 30.02 40.27 -71.78
C ASN A 59 28.58 39.84 -72.05
N LEU A 60 28.30 38.55 -71.87
CA LEU A 60 26.95 37.99 -71.94
C LEU A 60 26.32 38.05 -70.55
N ARG A 61 25.17 38.73 -70.46
CA ARG A 61 24.41 38.84 -69.22
C ARG A 61 23.28 37.81 -69.23
N LEU A 62 23.39 36.79 -68.38
CA LEU A 62 22.37 35.74 -68.26
C LEU A 62 21.58 35.92 -66.97
N PRO A 63 20.23 35.87 -67.00
CA PRO A 63 19.44 35.82 -65.78
C PRO A 63 19.71 34.50 -65.06
N VAL A 64 19.88 34.57 -63.74
CA VAL A 64 20.08 33.40 -62.89
C VAL A 64 19.15 33.46 -61.69
N LEU A 65 18.82 32.29 -61.17
CA LEU A 65 18.16 32.11 -59.89
C LEU A 65 19.22 31.69 -58.87
N CYS A 66 19.58 32.59 -57.97
CA CYS A 66 20.53 32.28 -56.90
C CYS A 66 19.78 31.63 -55.75
N HIS A 67 20.26 30.46 -55.30
CA HIS A 67 19.71 29.74 -54.15
C HIS A 67 20.65 29.83 -52.95
N SER A 68 20.10 30.19 -51.79
CA SER A 68 20.83 30.15 -50.54
C SER A 68 19.98 29.52 -49.44
N LYS A 69 20.29 28.27 -49.11
CA LYS A 69 19.63 27.54 -48.02
C LYS A 69 19.74 28.30 -46.68
N LYS A 70 20.97 28.72 -46.31
CA LYS A 70 21.27 29.41 -45.05
C LYS A 70 20.58 30.78 -44.91
N ARG A 71 20.42 31.54 -46.01
CA ARG A 71 19.64 32.80 -45.99
C ARG A 71 18.15 32.52 -45.90
N GLY A 72 17.66 31.46 -46.56
CA GLY A 72 16.26 31.05 -46.51
C GLY A 72 15.81 30.71 -45.11
N GLU A 73 16.56 29.82 -44.45
CA GLU A 73 16.31 29.43 -43.05
C GLU A 73 16.25 30.64 -42.11
N ARG A 74 17.19 31.59 -42.22
CA ARG A 74 17.20 32.80 -41.39
C ARG A 74 16.02 33.72 -41.64
N ILE A 75 15.65 33.93 -42.91
CA ILE A 75 14.53 34.82 -43.26
C ILE A 75 13.20 34.18 -42.87
N VAL A 76 13.03 32.87 -43.08
CA VAL A 76 11.84 32.13 -42.62
C VAL A 76 11.72 32.19 -41.10
N ALA A 77 12.81 32.03 -40.35
CA ALA A 77 12.80 32.17 -38.89
C ALA A 77 12.36 33.58 -38.44
N LYS A 78 12.85 34.65 -39.08
CA LYS A 78 12.42 36.02 -38.80
C LYS A 78 10.95 36.27 -39.15
N VAL A 79 10.45 35.66 -40.21
CA VAL A 79 9.04 35.75 -40.59
C VAL A 79 8.17 34.99 -39.59
N ASP A 80 8.58 33.79 -39.17
CA ASP A 80 7.87 33.00 -38.14
C ASP A 80 7.82 33.77 -36.81
N GLU A 81 8.94 34.33 -36.36
CA GLU A 81 9.02 35.17 -35.17
C GLU A 81 8.09 36.39 -35.28
N TYR A 82 8.10 37.09 -36.41
CA TYR A 82 7.19 38.22 -36.66
C TYR A 82 5.72 37.79 -36.66
N LEU A 83 5.36 36.69 -37.32
CA LEU A 83 3.99 36.20 -37.36
C LEU A 83 3.48 35.81 -35.96
N ARG A 84 4.34 35.22 -35.12
CA ARG A 84 4.03 34.89 -33.73
C ARG A 84 3.73 36.10 -32.86
N THR A 85 4.26 37.29 -33.19
CA THR A 85 3.92 38.54 -32.48
C THR A 85 2.58 39.14 -32.93
N LEU A 86 2.08 38.77 -34.11
CA LEU A 86 0.96 39.46 -34.75
C LEU A 86 -0.34 38.65 -34.75
N LEU A 87 -0.24 37.33 -34.78
CA LEU A 87 -1.38 36.44 -34.96
C LEU A 87 -1.81 35.81 -33.63
N SER A 88 -3.11 35.62 -33.47
CA SER A 88 -3.63 34.80 -32.36
C SER A 88 -3.21 33.33 -32.54
N PRO A 89 -3.12 32.55 -31.46
CA PRO A 89 -2.86 31.11 -31.49
C PRO A 89 -3.72 30.34 -32.50
N GLU A 90 -5.01 30.67 -32.62
CA GLU A 90 -5.90 30.10 -33.65
C GLU A 90 -5.34 30.31 -35.06
N HIS A 91 -5.05 31.56 -35.42
CA HIS A 91 -4.57 31.90 -36.75
C HIS A 91 -3.17 31.33 -37.01
N LEU A 92 -2.31 31.27 -35.99
CA LEU A 92 -1.00 30.62 -36.08
C LEU A 92 -1.17 29.15 -36.43
N PHE A 93 -1.96 28.40 -35.65
CA PHE A 93 -2.19 26.99 -35.91
C PHE A 93 -2.79 26.76 -37.31
N LEU A 94 -3.79 27.54 -37.71
CA LEU A 94 -4.42 27.41 -39.02
C LEU A 94 -3.44 27.69 -40.19
N MET A 95 -2.36 28.43 -39.97
CA MET A 95 -1.32 28.67 -40.98
C MET A 95 -0.17 27.66 -40.93
N THR A 96 0.20 27.16 -39.74
CA THR A 96 1.37 26.31 -39.54
C THR A 96 1.05 24.82 -39.49
N ASN A 97 -0.17 24.46 -39.06
CA ASN A 97 -0.57 23.12 -38.60
C ASN A 97 0.39 22.52 -37.55
N ALA A 98 1.13 23.36 -36.82
CA ALA A 98 2.10 22.89 -35.84
C ALA A 98 1.40 22.45 -34.54
N PRO A 99 1.73 21.27 -33.97
CA PRO A 99 1.13 20.80 -32.72
C PRO A 99 1.30 21.78 -31.55
N SER A 100 2.44 22.47 -31.46
CA SER A 100 2.69 23.46 -30.40
C SER A 100 1.74 24.67 -30.48
N ASP A 101 1.34 25.07 -31.69
CA ASP A 101 0.43 26.19 -31.89
C ASP A 101 -1.02 25.76 -31.59
N LEU A 102 -1.36 24.48 -31.86
CA LEU A 102 -2.62 23.87 -31.45
C LEU A 102 -2.75 23.86 -29.93
N ASP A 103 -1.71 23.40 -29.22
CA ASP A 103 -1.71 23.37 -27.75
C ASP A 103 -1.95 24.76 -27.16
N GLN A 104 -1.28 25.78 -27.70
CA GLN A 104 -1.47 27.16 -27.24
C GLN A 104 -2.89 27.67 -27.50
N TRP A 105 -3.48 27.32 -28.65
CA TRP A 105 -4.86 27.68 -28.97
C TRP A 105 -5.87 26.97 -28.06
N ILE A 106 -5.68 25.68 -27.77
CA ILE A 106 -6.51 24.93 -26.82
C ILE A 106 -6.46 25.58 -25.43
N GLN A 107 -5.27 25.93 -24.96
CA GLN A 107 -5.05 26.62 -23.69
C GLN A 107 -5.81 27.95 -23.63
N GLU A 108 -5.74 28.76 -24.69
CA GLU A 108 -6.45 30.04 -24.78
C GLU A 108 -7.98 29.84 -24.74
N MET A 109 -8.50 28.89 -25.53
CA MET A 109 -9.94 28.61 -25.58
C MET A 109 -10.48 28.15 -24.23
N ILE A 110 -9.82 27.19 -23.59
CA ILE A 110 -10.25 26.67 -22.30
C ILE A 110 -10.06 27.72 -21.19
N SER A 111 -9.00 28.53 -21.25
CA SER A 111 -8.80 29.69 -20.37
C SER A 111 -9.87 30.78 -20.55
N GLY A 112 -10.45 30.85 -21.75
CA GLY A 112 -11.55 31.76 -22.09
C GLY A 112 -12.90 31.43 -21.46
N ILE A 113 -13.10 30.20 -20.97
CA ILE A 113 -14.33 29.81 -20.26
C ILE A 113 -14.41 30.58 -18.93
N LYS A 114 -15.47 31.36 -18.75
CA LYS A 114 -15.70 32.21 -17.56
C LYS A 114 -16.84 31.74 -16.67
N SER A 115 -17.65 30.81 -17.14
CA SER A 115 -18.77 30.27 -16.38
C SER A 115 -18.28 29.53 -15.13
N THR A 116 -19.06 29.59 -14.06
CA THR A 116 -18.91 28.76 -12.85
C THR A 116 -20.00 27.68 -12.74
N ASN A 117 -21.00 27.71 -13.63
CA ASN A 117 -22.06 26.71 -13.70
C ASN A 117 -21.61 25.52 -14.57
N ILE A 118 -21.79 24.29 -14.05
CA ILE A 118 -21.34 23.03 -14.66
C ILE A 118 -21.88 22.86 -16.08
N GLU A 119 -23.19 23.04 -16.31
CA GLU A 119 -23.82 22.84 -17.62
C GLU A 119 -23.25 23.82 -18.65
N ASN A 120 -23.10 25.09 -18.27
CA ASN A 120 -22.53 26.11 -19.15
C ASN A 120 -21.05 25.83 -19.46
N ILE A 121 -20.25 25.39 -18.48
CA ILE A 121 -18.83 25.01 -18.68
C ILE A 121 -18.73 23.86 -19.69
N LEU A 122 -19.56 22.84 -19.55
CA LEU A 122 -19.55 21.67 -20.43
C LEU A 122 -20.10 21.99 -21.83
N ASN A 123 -21.09 22.88 -21.94
CA ASN A 123 -21.55 23.39 -23.23
C ASN A 123 -20.45 24.18 -23.95
N ASP A 124 -19.75 25.08 -23.24
CA ASP A 124 -18.60 25.81 -23.79
C ASP A 124 -17.49 24.84 -24.25
N PHE A 125 -17.21 23.78 -23.47
CA PHE A 125 -16.25 22.76 -23.85
C PHE A 125 -16.69 21.96 -25.09
N ASN A 126 -17.98 21.64 -25.20
CA ASN A 126 -18.54 20.98 -26.38
C ASN A 126 -18.39 21.86 -27.64
N ASP A 127 -18.59 23.17 -27.51
CA ASP A 127 -18.37 24.12 -28.61
C ASP A 127 -16.88 24.19 -29.03
N ILE A 128 -15.96 24.18 -28.05
CA ILE A 128 -14.52 24.12 -28.31
C ILE A 128 -14.16 22.84 -29.07
N ARG A 129 -14.69 21.70 -28.63
CA ARG A 129 -14.53 20.40 -29.29
C ARG A 129 -14.99 20.44 -30.76
N PHE A 130 -16.15 21.04 -31.05
CA PHE A 130 -16.60 21.20 -32.45
C PHE A 130 -15.63 22.04 -33.29
N LYS A 131 -15.10 23.14 -32.74
CA LYS A 131 -14.10 23.98 -33.45
C LYS A 131 -12.81 23.21 -33.72
N LEU A 132 -12.29 22.50 -32.72
CA LEU A 132 -11.06 21.71 -32.84
C LEU A 132 -11.21 20.56 -33.84
N SER A 133 -12.34 19.85 -33.82
CA SER A 133 -12.62 18.78 -34.78
C SER A 133 -12.60 19.28 -36.23
N LEU A 134 -13.12 20.48 -36.48
CA LEU A 134 -13.12 21.08 -37.82
C LEU A 134 -11.73 21.51 -38.29
N ALA A 135 -10.88 22.00 -37.38
CA ALA A 135 -9.56 22.57 -37.67
C ALA A 135 -8.45 21.51 -37.64
N ALA A 136 -8.32 20.76 -36.55
CA ALA A 136 -7.24 19.80 -36.29
C ALA A 136 -7.56 18.39 -36.78
N GLY A 137 -8.83 17.98 -36.81
CA GLY A 137 -9.25 16.64 -37.28
C GLY A 137 -8.70 16.27 -38.66
N PRO A 138 -8.80 17.14 -39.69
CA PRO A 138 -8.23 16.86 -41.02
C PRO A 138 -6.70 16.74 -41.05
N ALA A 139 -6.00 17.28 -40.05
CA ALA A 139 -4.55 17.19 -39.93
C ALA A 139 -4.11 15.88 -39.23
N GLY A 140 -5.05 15.07 -38.73
CA GLY A 140 -4.76 13.82 -38.02
C GLY A 140 -4.06 14.03 -36.68
N LEU A 141 -4.24 15.20 -36.06
CA LEU A 141 -3.65 15.53 -34.76
C LEU A 141 -4.58 15.10 -33.63
N SER A 142 -4.03 14.55 -32.55
CA SER A 142 -4.78 14.12 -31.35
C SER A 142 -5.19 15.31 -30.46
N TYR A 143 -6.11 16.12 -30.96
CA TYR A 143 -6.54 17.36 -30.29
C TYR A 143 -7.37 17.13 -29.03
N MET A 144 -8.06 15.99 -28.91
CA MET A 144 -8.95 15.73 -27.77
C MET A 144 -8.18 15.39 -26.51
N HIS A 145 -7.06 14.65 -26.64
CA HIS A 145 -6.16 14.40 -25.51
C HIS A 145 -5.75 15.72 -24.83
N THR A 146 -5.20 16.67 -25.60
CA THR A 146 -4.78 17.97 -25.06
C THR A 146 -5.96 18.76 -24.52
N ALA A 147 -7.09 18.79 -25.24
CA ALA A 147 -8.27 19.53 -24.80
C ALA A 147 -8.82 19.02 -23.46
N VAL A 148 -8.88 17.70 -23.28
CA VAL A 148 -9.35 17.08 -22.03
C VAL A 148 -8.38 17.34 -20.89
N ASP A 149 -7.07 17.17 -21.07
CA ASP A 149 -6.08 17.47 -20.01
C ASP A 149 -6.16 18.93 -19.55
N VAL A 150 -6.20 19.87 -20.49
CA VAL A 150 -6.31 21.29 -20.14
C VAL A 150 -7.65 21.61 -19.47
N PHE A 151 -8.74 20.95 -19.89
CA PHE A 151 -10.05 21.13 -19.28
C PHE A 151 -10.09 20.59 -17.85
N THR A 152 -9.63 19.36 -17.61
CA THR A 152 -9.66 18.76 -16.27
C THR A 152 -8.73 19.50 -15.32
N ASN A 153 -7.55 19.95 -15.76
CA ASN A 153 -6.65 20.77 -14.94
C ASN A 153 -7.29 22.07 -14.42
N ARG A 154 -8.28 22.60 -15.14
CA ARG A 154 -8.96 23.84 -14.77
C ARG A 154 -10.29 23.61 -14.05
N PHE A 155 -11.07 22.61 -14.48
CA PHE A 155 -12.47 22.46 -14.09
C PHE A 155 -12.76 21.14 -13.37
N ALA A 156 -11.78 20.29 -13.05
CA ALA A 156 -12.01 19.01 -12.37
C ALA A 156 -12.82 19.16 -11.07
N SER A 157 -12.44 20.07 -10.18
CA SER A 157 -13.14 20.27 -8.90
C SER A 157 -14.59 20.74 -9.03
N ILE A 158 -14.97 21.29 -10.19
CA ILE A 158 -16.32 21.77 -10.49
C ILE A 158 -17.13 20.72 -11.26
N CYS A 159 -16.54 20.11 -12.29
CA CYS A 159 -17.25 19.22 -13.21
C CYS A 159 -17.12 17.74 -12.85
N LEU A 160 -16.05 17.31 -12.15
CA LEU A 160 -15.79 15.91 -11.84
C LEU A 160 -16.13 15.53 -10.40
N ASN A 161 -16.68 16.46 -9.62
CA ASN A 161 -17.18 16.20 -8.27
C ASN A 161 -18.60 15.56 -8.27
N THR A 162 -19.24 15.44 -9.43
CA THR A 162 -20.58 14.87 -9.58
C THR A 162 -20.63 13.90 -10.74
N ASN A 163 -21.41 12.81 -10.58
CA ASN A 163 -21.61 11.83 -11.65
C ASN A 163 -22.25 12.47 -12.89
N GLN A 164 -23.08 13.50 -12.73
CA GLN A 164 -23.69 14.20 -13.87
C GLN A 164 -22.62 14.90 -14.73
N GLY A 165 -21.69 15.63 -14.11
CA GLY A 165 -20.64 16.32 -14.83
C GLY A 165 -19.65 15.35 -15.48
N ILE A 166 -19.28 14.27 -14.79
CA ILE A 166 -18.48 13.17 -15.37
C ILE A 166 -19.19 12.59 -16.60
N LYS A 167 -20.46 12.22 -16.46
CA LYS A 167 -21.25 11.62 -17.55
C LYS A 167 -21.32 12.54 -18.76
N GLN A 168 -21.63 13.82 -18.57
CA GLN A 168 -21.72 14.78 -19.67
C GLN A 168 -20.36 14.98 -20.37
N LEU A 169 -19.25 15.03 -19.62
CA LEU A 169 -17.92 15.11 -20.23
C LEU A 169 -17.60 13.86 -21.07
N LEU A 170 -17.91 12.67 -20.55
CA LEU A 170 -17.74 11.41 -21.28
C LEU A 170 -18.61 11.36 -22.55
N GLU A 171 -19.85 11.84 -22.49
CA GLU A 171 -20.73 11.96 -23.67
C GLU A 171 -20.14 12.89 -24.73
N ILE A 172 -19.49 14.00 -24.33
CA ILE A 172 -18.80 14.92 -25.24
C ILE A 172 -17.64 14.20 -25.95
N VAL A 173 -16.81 13.46 -25.19
CA VAL A 173 -15.68 12.68 -25.73
C VAL A 173 -16.17 11.56 -26.64
N GLU A 174 -17.18 10.81 -26.23
CA GLU A 174 -17.74 9.70 -27.02
C GLU A 174 -18.36 10.15 -28.33
N GLY A 175 -19.01 11.33 -28.33
CA GLY A 175 -19.55 11.97 -29.52
C GLY A 175 -18.50 12.50 -30.50
N CYS A 176 -17.20 12.38 -30.21
CA CYS A 176 -16.12 12.81 -31.10
C CYS A 176 -15.78 11.75 -32.16
N GLN A 177 -15.47 12.22 -33.38
CA GLN A 177 -14.90 11.38 -34.44
C GLN A 177 -13.37 11.30 -34.29
N ILE A 178 -12.91 10.69 -33.20
CA ILE A 178 -11.49 10.42 -32.91
C ILE A 178 -11.23 8.92 -32.87
N SER A 179 -9.96 8.53 -32.87
CA SER A 179 -9.58 7.10 -32.81
C SER A 179 -9.98 6.46 -31.47
N PRO A 180 -10.22 5.14 -31.42
CA PRO A 180 -10.45 4.43 -30.16
C PRO A 180 -9.32 4.62 -29.14
N ASP A 181 -8.08 4.65 -29.60
CA ASP A 181 -6.90 4.84 -28.74
C ASP A 181 -6.93 6.24 -28.09
N GLU A 182 -7.26 7.28 -28.85
CA GLU A 182 -7.40 8.65 -28.31
C GLU A 182 -8.57 8.76 -27.31
N LYS A 183 -9.65 7.98 -27.49
CA LYS A 183 -10.73 7.90 -26.49
C LYS A 183 -10.25 7.24 -25.19
N ALA A 184 -9.48 6.16 -25.30
CA ALA A 184 -8.88 5.50 -24.14
C ALA A 184 -7.92 6.45 -23.39
N ASP A 185 -7.11 7.22 -24.12
CA ASP A 185 -6.25 8.25 -23.54
C ASP A 185 -7.06 9.34 -22.81
N CYS A 186 -8.17 9.80 -23.40
CA CYS A 186 -9.06 10.77 -22.77
C CYS A 186 -9.66 10.20 -21.47
N TRP A 187 -10.10 8.94 -21.48
CA TRP A 187 -10.57 8.27 -20.26
C TRP A 187 -9.49 8.23 -19.19
N ALA A 188 -8.26 7.84 -19.51
CA ALA A 188 -7.16 7.80 -18.55
C ALA A 188 -6.87 9.17 -17.90
N ILE A 189 -7.03 10.28 -18.64
CA ILE A 189 -6.89 11.63 -18.09
C ILE A 189 -8.06 11.99 -17.16
N ILE A 190 -9.28 11.68 -17.60
CA ILE A 190 -10.50 11.94 -16.82
C ILE A 190 -10.48 11.12 -15.54
N GLU A 191 -10.15 9.83 -15.62
CA GLU A 191 -10.06 8.92 -14.48
C GLU A 191 -9.06 9.43 -13.43
N ARG A 192 -7.84 9.81 -13.82
CA ARG A 192 -6.85 10.39 -12.90
C ARG A 192 -7.37 11.67 -12.24
N SER A 193 -8.11 12.48 -12.98
CA SER A 193 -8.68 13.73 -12.45
C SER A 193 -9.84 13.46 -11.48
N ILE A 194 -10.70 12.46 -11.77
CA ILE A 194 -11.74 11.99 -10.85
C ILE A 194 -11.11 11.46 -9.57
N HIS A 195 -10.10 10.58 -9.68
CA HIS A 195 -9.39 10.04 -8.53
C HIS A 195 -8.83 11.17 -7.65
N GLY A 196 -8.18 12.17 -8.24
CA GLY A 196 -7.69 13.35 -7.50
C GLY A 196 -8.79 14.07 -6.71
N VAL A 197 -9.97 14.29 -7.30
CA VAL A 197 -11.12 14.92 -6.63
C VAL A 197 -11.69 14.03 -5.51
N VAL A 198 -11.75 12.72 -5.73
CA VAL A 198 -12.24 11.76 -4.71
C VAL A 198 -11.28 11.72 -3.52
N VAL A 199 -9.96 11.68 -3.77
CA VAL A 199 -8.95 11.74 -2.70
C VAL A 199 -9.06 13.07 -1.95
N GLU A 200 -9.11 14.20 -2.65
CA GLU A 200 -9.23 15.53 -2.03
C GLU A 200 -10.45 15.60 -1.11
N SER A 201 -11.63 15.23 -1.62
CA SER A 201 -12.89 15.29 -0.86
C SER A 201 -12.97 14.30 0.31
N SER A 202 -12.21 13.21 0.26
CA SER A 202 -12.17 12.17 1.30
C SER A 202 -11.02 12.36 2.30
N SER A 203 -10.21 13.39 2.12
CA SER A 203 -9.01 13.65 2.91
C SER A 203 -9.26 14.70 4.02
N SER A 204 -8.47 14.65 5.10
CA SER A 204 -8.62 15.60 6.23
C SER A 204 -8.22 17.05 5.86
N GLU A 205 -8.55 18.04 6.69
CA GLU A 205 -8.22 19.47 6.45
C GLU A 205 -6.73 19.71 6.09
N LYS A 206 -5.78 18.99 6.70
CA LYS A 206 -4.34 19.11 6.37
C LYS A 206 -3.98 18.65 4.95
N ASN A 207 -4.78 17.78 4.35
CA ASN A 207 -4.54 17.26 3.00
C ASN A 207 -5.16 18.17 1.93
N SER A 208 -6.19 18.94 2.28
CA SER A 208 -6.70 20.02 1.43
C SER A 208 -5.60 21.02 1.07
N ASP A 209 -4.70 21.34 2.02
CA ASP A 209 -3.54 22.20 1.76
C ASP A 209 -2.57 21.60 0.72
N LEU A 210 -2.38 20.28 0.74
CA LEU A 210 -1.53 19.58 -0.24
C LEU A 210 -2.17 19.56 -1.63
N PHE A 211 -3.49 19.35 -1.73
CA PHE A 211 -4.22 19.41 -2.99
C PHE A 211 -4.29 20.84 -3.55
N MET A 212 -4.42 21.84 -2.69
CA MET A 212 -4.31 23.25 -3.09
C MET A 212 -2.92 23.57 -3.62
N LEU A 213 -1.87 23.11 -2.95
CA LEU A 213 -0.48 23.24 -3.41
C LEU A 213 -0.29 22.55 -4.76
N TRP A 214 -0.74 21.30 -4.90
CA TRP A 214 -0.66 20.55 -6.16
C TRP A 214 -1.39 21.26 -7.30
N THR A 215 -2.60 21.75 -7.05
CA THR A 215 -3.38 22.53 -8.01
C THR A 215 -2.66 23.81 -8.42
N ALA A 216 -2.09 24.55 -7.45
CA ALA A 216 -1.33 25.76 -7.71
C ALA A 216 -0.07 25.48 -8.55
N VAL A 217 0.63 24.37 -8.28
CA VAL A 217 1.80 23.92 -9.04
C VAL A 217 1.41 23.51 -10.46
N ARG A 218 0.36 22.69 -10.62
CA ARG A 218 -0.17 22.27 -11.93
C ARG A 218 -0.64 23.43 -12.79
N GLN A 219 -1.30 24.41 -12.18
CA GLN A 219 -1.74 25.63 -12.86
C GLN A 219 -0.63 26.65 -13.07
N ARG A 220 0.62 26.31 -12.73
CA ARG A 220 1.81 27.17 -12.83
C ARG A 220 1.66 28.50 -12.09
N LYS A 221 0.81 28.54 -11.07
CA LYS A 221 0.63 29.67 -10.16
C LYS A 221 1.69 29.68 -9.06
N GLN A 222 2.23 28.51 -8.75
CA GLN A 222 3.31 28.31 -7.80
C GLN A 222 4.38 27.42 -8.42
N ALA A 223 5.65 27.72 -8.17
CA ALA A 223 6.79 26.93 -8.60
C ALA A 223 7.46 26.35 -7.35
N ILE A 224 7.70 25.03 -7.36
CA ILE A 224 8.44 24.30 -6.32
C ILE A 224 9.55 23.48 -6.98
N PRO A 225 10.65 23.13 -6.29
CA PRO A 225 11.68 22.25 -6.82
C PRO A 225 11.12 20.99 -7.48
N TRP A 226 11.74 20.55 -8.57
CA TRP A 226 11.29 19.38 -9.33
C TRP A 226 11.14 18.12 -8.46
N GLU A 227 12.02 17.93 -7.50
CA GLU A 227 11.97 16.81 -6.55
C GLU A 227 10.76 16.92 -5.62
N GLU A 228 10.44 18.12 -5.12
CA GLU A 228 9.23 18.34 -4.31
C GLU A 228 7.98 18.14 -5.15
N MET A 229 7.98 18.55 -6.41
CA MET A 229 6.87 18.32 -7.34
C MET A 229 6.62 16.82 -7.58
N ALA A 230 7.69 16.04 -7.84
CA ALA A 230 7.58 14.59 -8.00
C ALA A 230 7.08 13.92 -6.72
N ASN A 231 7.64 14.28 -5.56
CA ASN A 231 7.19 13.73 -4.28
C ASN A 231 5.74 14.10 -3.96
N LEU A 232 5.31 15.33 -4.26
CA LEU A 232 3.93 15.79 -4.06
C LEU A 232 2.97 15.02 -4.97
N GLU A 233 3.31 14.86 -6.25
CA GLU A 233 2.51 14.10 -7.22
C GLU A 233 2.39 12.63 -6.81
N ASP A 234 3.51 11.97 -6.52
CA ASP A 234 3.53 10.58 -6.04
C ASP A 234 2.70 10.44 -4.77
N THR A 235 2.78 11.44 -3.91
CA THR A 235 2.07 11.42 -2.65
C THR A 235 0.56 11.54 -2.78
N LEU A 236 0.07 12.31 -3.76
CA LEU A 236 -1.36 12.53 -3.96
C LEU A 236 -1.99 11.55 -4.95
N ILE A 237 -1.23 11.09 -5.93
CA ILE A 237 -1.74 10.35 -7.11
C ILE A 237 -1.15 8.93 -7.19
N GLY A 238 -0.05 8.64 -6.50
CA GLY A 238 0.61 7.34 -6.52
C GLY A 238 1.52 7.10 -7.74
N ASN A 239 1.80 8.15 -8.49
CA ASN A 239 2.78 8.15 -9.58
C ASN A 239 3.32 9.58 -9.82
N CYS A 240 4.27 9.70 -10.74
CA CYS A 240 4.96 10.94 -11.11
C CYS A 240 4.81 11.28 -12.59
N THR A 241 3.77 10.77 -13.26
CA THR A 241 3.65 10.82 -14.73
C THR A 241 3.72 12.25 -15.26
N MET A 242 3.04 13.20 -14.62
CA MET A 242 3.02 14.59 -15.08
C MET A 242 4.38 15.27 -14.87
N THR A 243 4.97 15.11 -13.70
CA THR A 243 6.30 15.64 -13.40
C THR A 243 7.32 15.04 -14.37
N ARG A 244 7.22 13.74 -14.66
CA ARG A 244 8.10 13.06 -15.63
C ARG A 244 7.96 13.65 -17.03
N PHE A 245 6.75 13.96 -17.48
CA PHE A 245 6.53 14.63 -18.78
C PHE A 245 7.14 16.04 -18.82
N GLU A 246 6.95 16.85 -17.78
CA GLU A 246 7.53 18.19 -17.71
C GLU A 246 9.07 18.13 -17.69
N VAL A 247 9.65 17.22 -16.91
CA VAL A 247 11.09 16.98 -16.85
C VAL A 247 11.63 16.57 -18.22
N ASN A 248 10.96 15.66 -18.92
CA ASN A 248 11.36 15.25 -20.27
C ASN A 248 11.32 16.43 -21.25
N ARG A 249 10.26 17.26 -21.20
CA ARG A 249 10.13 18.45 -22.05
C ARG A 249 11.25 19.45 -21.77
N HIS A 250 11.54 19.74 -20.50
CA HIS A 250 12.61 20.68 -20.12
C HIS A 250 13.99 20.15 -20.51
N MET A 251 14.25 18.85 -20.32
CA MET A 251 15.47 18.22 -20.79
C MET A 251 15.67 18.40 -22.30
N GLU A 252 14.62 18.18 -23.11
CA GLU A 252 14.70 18.41 -24.56
C GLU A 252 14.97 19.87 -24.94
N LEU A 253 14.37 20.82 -24.22
CA LEU A 253 14.61 22.25 -24.43
C LEU A 253 16.07 22.61 -24.16
N ILE A 254 16.63 22.16 -23.04
CA ILE A 254 18.04 22.40 -22.69
C ILE A 254 18.98 21.80 -23.74
N VAL A 255 18.71 20.56 -24.21
CA VAL A 255 19.51 19.95 -25.29
C VAL A 255 19.47 20.82 -26.56
N LYS A 256 18.29 21.33 -26.94
CA LYS A 256 18.13 22.20 -28.12
C LYS A 256 18.89 23.51 -27.93
N GLU A 257 18.80 24.14 -26.77
CA GLU A 257 19.54 25.37 -26.45
C GLU A 257 21.05 25.16 -26.53
N LEU A 258 21.57 24.07 -25.97
CA LEU A 258 22.99 23.71 -26.07
C LEU A 258 23.43 23.51 -27.53
N ILE A 259 22.61 22.85 -28.35
CA ILE A 259 22.89 22.65 -29.79
C ILE A 259 22.95 24.00 -30.52
N VAL A 260 21.96 24.87 -30.29
CA VAL A 260 21.87 26.18 -30.93
C VAL A 260 23.02 27.10 -30.46
N GLY A 261 23.30 27.14 -29.15
CA GLY A 261 24.39 27.91 -28.56
C GLY A 261 25.77 27.49 -29.08
N ASN A 262 25.96 26.19 -29.37
CA ASN A 262 27.17 25.67 -29.99
C ASN A 262 27.15 25.70 -31.54
N GLN A 263 26.21 26.45 -32.14
CA GLN A 263 26.07 26.64 -33.58
C GLN A 263 25.95 25.33 -34.39
N ARG A 264 25.32 24.32 -33.79
CA ARG A 264 25.06 23.02 -34.43
C ARG A 264 23.67 23.00 -35.06
N GLN A 265 23.46 22.06 -35.99
CA GLN A 265 22.17 21.87 -36.63
C GLN A 265 21.23 21.10 -35.70
N VAL A 266 20.02 21.61 -35.48
CA VAL A 266 18.97 20.92 -34.71
C VAL A 266 18.52 19.67 -35.47
N SER A 267 18.47 18.54 -34.79
CA SER A 267 18.04 17.24 -35.32
C SER A 267 17.08 16.56 -34.34
N ASP A 268 16.83 15.26 -34.52
CA ASP A 268 16.17 14.44 -33.51
C ASP A 268 17.01 14.37 -32.21
N LEU A 269 16.36 14.05 -31.08
CA LEU A 269 17.02 14.03 -29.77
C LEU A 269 18.23 13.07 -29.74
N ALA A 270 18.18 11.94 -30.46
CA ALA A 270 19.31 11.01 -30.52
C ALA A 270 20.53 11.62 -31.23
N GLY A 271 20.28 12.28 -32.37
CA GLY A 271 21.30 13.00 -33.13
C GLY A 271 21.90 14.13 -32.31
N MET A 272 21.07 14.94 -31.66
CA MET A 272 21.52 16.07 -30.82
C MET A 272 22.41 15.61 -29.67
N LEU A 273 22.01 14.58 -28.92
CA LEU A 273 22.82 14.02 -27.83
C LEU A 273 24.16 13.48 -28.34
N SER A 274 24.15 12.77 -29.47
CA SER A 274 25.38 12.22 -30.06
C SER A 274 26.32 13.33 -30.53
N ASP A 275 25.79 14.42 -31.06
CA ASP A 275 26.58 15.56 -31.51
C ASP A 275 27.17 16.35 -30.35
N LEU A 276 26.40 16.65 -29.29
CA LEU A 276 26.92 17.29 -28.08
C LEU A 276 28.08 16.50 -27.46
N ARG A 277 28.02 15.15 -27.50
CA ARG A 277 29.13 14.31 -27.06
C ARG A 277 30.34 14.41 -27.98
N LYS A 278 30.15 14.38 -29.30
CA LYS A 278 31.27 14.46 -30.26
C LYS A 278 32.05 15.77 -30.12
N ILE A 279 31.37 16.86 -29.83
CA ILE A 279 32.00 18.18 -29.63
C ILE A 279 32.50 18.40 -28.20
N GLY A 280 32.34 17.42 -27.31
CA GLY A 280 32.86 17.46 -25.94
C GLY A 280 32.05 18.33 -24.96
N VAL A 281 30.85 18.78 -25.31
CA VAL A 281 29.98 19.55 -24.40
C VAL A 281 29.46 18.65 -23.27
N ILE A 282 29.10 17.40 -23.58
CA ILE A 282 28.74 16.39 -22.59
C ILE A 282 29.77 15.26 -22.54
N ASN A 283 30.09 14.80 -21.33
CA ASN A 283 31.01 13.68 -21.14
C ASN A 283 30.34 12.32 -21.44
N LYS A 284 31.12 11.23 -21.40
CA LYS A 284 30.63 9.88 -21.69
C LYS A 284 29.57 9.40 -20.69
N GLU A 285 29.72 9.76 -19.42
CA GLU A 285 28.84 9.36 -18.33
C GLU A 285 27.47 10.03 -18.46
N LEU A 286 27.42 11.36 -18.56
CA LEU A 286 26.21 12.14 -18.77
C LEU A 286 25.47 11.74 -20.06
N HIS A 287 26.20 11.48 -21.15
CA HIS A 287 25.61 10.95 -22.37
C HIS A 287 24.97 9.56 -22.19
N SER A 288 25.54 8.72 -21.32
CA SER A 288 24.96 7.40 -20.99
C SER A 288 23.66 7.56 -20.21
N GLU A 289 23.65 8.42 -19.18
CA GLU A 289 22.46 8.70 -18.38
C GLU A 289 21.34 9.32 -19.23
N LEU A 290 21.65 10.32 -20.07
CA LEU A 290 20.68 10.92 -21.00
C LEU A 290 20.09 9.89 -21.99
N LYS A 291 20.87 8.90 -22.41
CA LYS A 291 20.36 7.80 -23.24
C LYS A 291 19.40 6.90 -22.46
N LYS A 292 19.67 6.60 -21.19
CA LYS A 292 18.74 5.85 -20.33
C LYS A 292 17.45 6.64 -20.10
N THR A 293 17.56 7.92 -19.73
CA THR A 293 16.39 8.79 -19.52
C THR A 293 15.53 8.90 -20.79
N LYS A 294 16.16 8.99 -21.97
CA LYS A 294 15.47 8.94 -23.26
C LYS A 294 14.80 7.59 -23.51
N ALA A 295 15.49 6.48 -23.25
CA ALA A 295 14.93 5.14 -23.43
C ALA A 295 13.70 4.95 -22.53
N GLY A 296 13.80 5.35 -21.25
CA GLY A 296 12.68 5.39 -20.32
C GLY A 296 11.54 6.27 -20.86
N ARG A 297 11.84 7.48 -21.35
CA ARG A 297 10.83 8.33 -22.00
C ARG A 297 10.14 7.63 -23.17
N ASN A 298 10.88 6.95 -24.03
CA ASN A 298 10.29 6.23 -25.16
C ASN A 298 9.38 5.08 -24.70
N ILE A 299 9.77 4.35 -23.66
CA ILE A 299 8.93 3.32 -23.02
C ILE A 299 7.64 3.97 -22.50
N PHE A 300 7.73 5.01 -21.67
CA PHE A 300 6.57 5.74 -21.15
C PHE A 300 5.69 6.40 -22.22
N THR A 301 6.26 6.79 -23.36
CA THR A 301 5.50 7.46 -24.44
C THR A 301 4.85 6.47 -25.41
N HIS A 302 5.30 5.21 -25.47
CA HIS A 302 4.89 4.24 -26.49
C HIS A 302 4.30 2.94 -25.95
N GLU A 303 4.49 2.61 -24.67
CA GLU A 303 3.80 1.51 -24.00
C GLU A 303 2.53 2.05 -23.34
N HIS A 304 1.38 1.63 -23.84
CA HIS A 304 0.09 1.88 -23.18
C HIS A 304 0.12 1.18 -21.81
N ASP A 305 -0.32 1.89 -20.76
CA ASP A 305 -0.44 1.43 -19.36
C ASP A 305 0.80 1.50 -18.44
N MET A 306 1.82 2.31 -18.76
CA MET A 306 2.96 2.54 -17.85
C MET A 306 2.93 3.93 -17.21
N ASP A 307 2.65 4.00 -15.90
CA ASP A 307 2.81 5.22 -15.10
C ASP A 307 4.27 5.41 -14.64
N ALA A 308 4.74 6.65 -14.57
CA ALA A 308 6.10 6.93 -14.11
C ALA A 308 6.17 6.81 -12.59
N ASP A 309 7.07 5.98 -12.06
CA ASP A 309 7.29 5.92 -10.62
C ASP A 309 8.21 7.06 -10.13
N LEU A 310 8.20 7.26 -8.80
CA LEU A 310 9.04 8.25 -8.15
C LEU A 310 10.54 7.99 -8.33
N PRO A 311 11.10 6.78 -8.11
CA PRO A 311 12.53 6.53 -8.27
C PRO A 311 13.08 6.91 -9.65
N HIS A 312 12.44 6.47 -10.74
CA HIS A 312 12.89 6.77 -12.09
C HIS A 312 12.66 8.24 -12.46
N THR A 313 11.64 8.89 -11.89
CA THR A 313 11.41 10.32 -12.08
C THR A 313 12.51 11.15 -11.39
N LEU A 314 12.88 10.81 -10.16
CA LEU A 314 13.98 11.46 -9.44
C LEU A 314 15.34 11.27 -10.16
N GLU A 315 15.60 10.10 -10.74
CA GLU A 315 16.79 9.87 -11.57
C GLU A 315 16.82 10.75 -12.83
N ALA A 316 15.66 10.93 -13.47
CA ALA A 316 15.53 11.82 -14.62
C ALA A 316 15.71 13.30 -14.24
N ILE A 317 15.16 13.74 -13.11
CA ILE A 317 15.36 15.10 -12.57
C ILE A 317 16.85 15.34 -12.33
N LYS A 318 17.54 14.39 -11.71
CA LYS A 318 18.99 14.45 -11.48
C LYS A 318 19.77 14.60 -12.80
N THR A 319 19.40 13.82 -13.81
CA THR A 319 20.03 13.90 -15.14
C THR A 319 19.77 15.24 -15.82
N MET A 320 18.55 15.76 -15.72
CA MET A 320 18.17 17.08 -16.23
C MET A 320 18.94 18.20 -15.53
N ARG A 321 19.11 18.14 -14.20
CA ARG A 321 19.91 19.11 -13.44
C ARG A 321 21.37 19.11 -13.86
N LEU A 322 21.98 17.93 -14.02
CA LEU A 322 23.35 17.82 -14.53
C LEU A 322 23.49 18.46 -15.91
N LEU A 323 22.51 18.26 -16.79
CA LEU A 323 22.48 18.91 -18.11
C LEU A 323 22.36 20.45 -17.99
N ALA A 324 21.51 20.95 -17.08
CA ALA A 324 21.33 22.38 -16.84
C ALA A 324 22.59 23.09 -16.30
N THR A 325 23.53 22.37 -15.66
CA THR A 325 24.82 22.97 -15.26
C THR A 325 25.69 23.41 -16.44
N LEU A 326 25.33 23.01 -17.67
CA LEU A 326 26.04 23.36 -18.90
C LEU A 326 25.46 24.59 -19.60
N THR A 327 24.34 25.14 -19.08
CA THR A 327 23.71 26.37 -19.56
C THR A 327 23.96 27.52 -18.59
N ASP A 328 23.54 28.72 -18.96
CA ASP A 328 23.48 29.84 -18.01
C ASP A 328 22.57 29.51 -16.82
N GLN A 329 22.78 30.21 -15.70
CA GLN A 329 21.98 30.02 -14.50
C GLN A 329 20.50 30.27 -14.79
N ILE A 330 19.65 29.29 -14.45
CA ILE A 330 18.21 29.37 -14.66
C ILE A 330 17.57 29.96 -13.40
N GLU A 331 17.11 31.21 -13.49
CA GLU A 331 16.38 31.89 -12.43
C GLU A 331 14.91 31.46 -12.39
N ASP A 332 14.66 30.23 -11.92
CA ASP A 332 13.32 29.70 -11.70
C ASP A 332 13.32 28.81 -10.44
N PRO A 333 12.38 28.99 -9.50
CA PRO A 333 12.34 28.25 -8.23
C PRO A 333 12.37 26.72 -8.39
N ARG A 334 11.93 26.19 -9.54
CA ARG A 334 12.00 24.75 -9.84
C ARG A 334 13.43 24.21 -9.88
N TRP A 335 14.41 25.09 -10.12
CA TRP A 335 15.83 24.75 -10.18
C TRP A 335 16.57 24.93 -8.85
N GLU A 336 15.91 25.40 -7.80
CA GLU A 336 16.49 25.42 -6.46
C GLU A 336 16.88 24.00 -6.03
N THR A 337 18.07 23.86 -5.44
CA THR A 337 18.53 22.61 -4.81
C THR A 337 18.50 22.81 -3.30
N LYS A 338 17.92 21.86 -2.58
CA LYS A 338 17.82 21.88 -1.12
C LYS A 338 18.60 20.69 -0.55
N GLU A 339 19.13 20.85 0.66
CA GLU A 339 19.75 19.74 1.41
C GLU A 339 18.71 18.69 1.79
N GLU A 340 17.51 19.14 2.17
CA GLU A 340 16.35 18.30 2.44
C GLU A 340 15.12 18.85 1.71
N TYR A 341 14.40 17.96 1.04
CA TYR A 341 13.12 18.28 0.41
C TYR A 341 11.97 18.00 1.40
N GLN A 342 10.89 18.77 1.27
CA GLN A 342 9.72 18.59 2.12
C GLN A 342 9.12 17.18 1.96
N SER A 343 8.81 16.52 3.09
CA SER A 343 8.01 15.29 3.09
C SER A 343 6.53 15.64 3.05
N PHE A 344 5.81 15.13 2.06
CA PHE A 344 4.36 15.33 1.91
C PHE A 344 3.53 14.19 2.52
N SER A 345 4.15 13.25 3.26
CA SER A 345 3.49 12.02 3.70
C SER A 345 2.23 12.28 4.53
N TRP A 346 1.11 11.67 4.11
CA TRP A 346 -0.16 11.69 4.81
C TRP A 346 -0.83 10.30 4.79
N ASN A 347 -1.80 10.11 5.69
CA ASN A 347 -2.65 8.93 5.78
C ASN A 347 -4.11 9.36 5.89
N PHE A 348 -5.03 8.53 5.40
CA PHE A 348 -6.46 8.75 5.61
C PHE A 348 -6.82 8.62 7.10
N SER A 349 -7.82 9.37 7.55
CA SER A 349 -8.56 8.99 8.75
C SER A 349 -9.44 7.77 8.45
N VAL A 350 -9.92 7.08 9.48
CA VAL A 350 -10.88 5.97 9.29
C VAL A 350 -12.14 6.46 8.58
N GLU A 351 -12.66 7.63 8.95
CA GLU A 351 -13.81 8.23 8.27
C GLU A 351 -13.49 8.58 6.81
N GLY A 352 -12.31 9.16 6.56
CA GLY A 352 -11.88 9.54 5.21
C GLY A 352 -11.73 8.35 4.28
N ILE A 353 -11.14 7.24 4.74
CA ILE A 353 -11.01 6.05 3.90
C ILE A 353 -12.39 5.40 3.62
N ASN A 354 -13.32 5.47 4.58
CA ASN A 354 -14.70 5.00 4.37
C ASN A 354 -15.39 5.80 3.28
N GLN A 355 -15.28 7.14 3.35
CA GLN A 355 -15.84 8.04 2.36
C GLN A 355 -15.23 7.79 0.97
N TYR A 356 -13.91 7.62 0.91
CA TYR A 356 -13.20 7.31 -0.33
C TYR A 356 -13.74 6.04 -1.00
N PHE A 357 -13.86 4.93 -0.26
CA PHE A 357 -14.35 3.67 -0.84
C PHE A 357 -15.83 3.74 -1.23
N ASN A 358 -16.66 4.46 -0.47
CA ASN A 358 -18.06 4.67 -0.85
C ASN A 358 -18.20 5.50 -2.14
N GLN A 359 -17.38 6.53 -2.32
CA GLN A 359 -17.32 7.27 -3.57
C GLN A 359 -16.83 6.38 -4.73
N CYS A 360 -15.79 5.58 -4.49
CA CYS A 360 -15.29 4.62 -5.46
C CYS A 360 -16.37 3.60 -5.87
N LEU A 361 -17.14 3.07 -4.91
CA LEU A 361 -18.25 2.15 -5.20
C LEU A 361 -19.32 2.82 -6.05
N ASN A 362 -19.70 4.06 -5.73
CA ASN A 362 -20.68 4.81 -6.51
C ASN A 362 -20.20 5.03 -7.97
N LEU A 363 -18.94 5.41 -8.15
CA LEU A 363 -18.33 5.58 -9.47
C LEU A 363 -18.27 4.25 -10.24
N ALA A 364 -17.83 3.17 -9.60
CA ALA A 364 -17.77 1.84 -10.20
C ALA A 364 -19.15 1.32 -10.61
N GLN A 365 -20.19 1.56 -9.80
CA GLN A 365 -21.57 1.20 -10.14
C GLN A 365 -22.10 2.00 -11.34
N THR A 366 -21.73 3.28 -11.42
CA THR A 366 -22.22 4.20 -12.45
C THR A 366 -21.51 3.98 -13.79
N PHE A 367 -20.18 3.85 -13.78
CA PHE A 367 -19.34 3.88 -14.98
C PHE A 367 -18.61 2.56 -15.28
N GLY A 368 -18.51 1.65 -14.30
CA GLY A 368 -17.70 0.42 -14.40
C GLY A 368 -18.18 -0.64 -15.40
N LYS A 369 -19.36 -0.43 -16.01
CA LYS A 369 -19.83 -1.26 -17.14
C LYS A 369 -19.23 -0.86 -18.47
N GLU A 370 -18.96 0.43 -18.64
CA GLU A 370 -18.51 1.04 -19.90
C GLU A 370 -17.00 1.26 -19.89
N TYR A 371 -16.44 1.58 -18.73
CA TYR A 371 -15.04 1.90 -18.55
C TYR A 371 -14.39 0.95 -17.55
N LYS A 372 -13.18 0.50 -17.87
CA LYS A 372 -12.33 -0.22 -16.92
C LYS A 372 -11.54 0.76 -16.10
N PHE A 373 -11.61 0.61 -14.78
CA PHE A 373 -10.88 1.40 -13.82
C PHE A 373 -9.48 0.80 -13.61
N ASN A 374 -8.50 1.67 -13.38
CA ASN A 374 -7.11 1.33 -13.18
C ASN A 374 -6.84 0.90 -11.72
N GLN A 375 -6.54 -0.38 -11.51
CA GLN A 375 -6.24 -0.95 -10.20
C GLN A 375 -5.07 -0.26 -9.49
N ALA A 376 -4.00 0.07 -10.23
CA ALA A 376 -2.80 0.69 -9.67
C ALA A 376 -3.12 2.08 -9.12
N LEU A 377 -3.90 2.86 -9.88
CA LEU A 377 -4.36 4.19 -9.49
C LEU A 377 -5.26 4.14 -8.26
N TRP A 378 -6.30 3.31 -8.27
CA TRP A 378 -7.36 3.37 -7.24
C TRP A 378 -7.05 2.62 -5.96
N PHE A 379 -6.29 1.51 -6.00
CA PHE A 379 -6.10 0.63 -4.83
C PHE A 379 -4.64 0.33 -4.48
N GLU A 380 -3.74 0.18 -5.45
CA GLU A 380 -2.34 -0.13 -5.12
C GLU A 380 -1.62 1.08 -4.51
N SER A 381 -1.85 2.28 -5.08
CA SER A 381 -1.37 3.56 -4.54
C SER A 381 -1.79 3.79 -3.07
N LEU A 382 -3.00 3.36 -2.70
CA LEU A 382 -3.59 3.56 -1.38
C LEU A 382 -2.95 2.73 -0.29
N GLN A 383 -2.25 1.64 -0.61
CA GLN A 383 -1.72 0.74 0.43
C GLN A 383 -0.78 1.46 1.39
N SER A 384 -0.11 2.51 0.95
CA SER A 384 0.77 3.36 1.77
C SER A 384 0.03 4.46 2.54
N ARG A 385 -1.26 4.70 2.22
CA ARG A 385 -2.08 5.81 2.71
C ARG A 385 -3.20 5.39 3.66
N LEU A 386 -3.33 4.10 3.95
CA LEU A 386 -4.32 3.59 4.90
C LEU A 386 -4.16 4.25 6.28
N PRO A 387 -5.25 4.34 7.08
CA PRO A 387 -5.18 4.80 8.46
C PRO A 387 -4.08 4.11 9.27
N VAL A 388 -3.34 4.92 10.05
CA VAL A 388 -2.22 4.44 10.88
C VAL A 388 -2.71 3.55 12.04
N SER A 389 -3.92 3.80 12.50
CA SER A 389 -4.56 3.06 13.59
C SER A 389 -6.06 3.01 13.38
N TYR A 390 -6.66 1.93 13.86
CA TYR A 390 -8.11 1.74 13.88
C TYR A 390 -8.55 1.58 15.33
N SER A 391 -9.64 2.25 15.70
CA SER A 391 -10.29 2.05 17.00
C SER A 391 -11.11 0.76 17.05
N GLU A 392 -11.65 0.34 15.91
CA GLU A 392 -12.52 -0.82 15.74
C GLU A 392 -12.23 -1.49 14.40
N ILE A 393 -12.66 -2.74 14.22
CA ILE A 393 -12.51 -3.45 12.94
C ILE A 393 -13.57 -2.93 11.94
N PRO A 394 -13.18 -2.30 10.81
CA PRO A 394 -14.12 -1.65 9.91
C PRO A 394 -14.75 -2.66 8.92
N PHE A 395 -15.64 -3.54 9.39
CA PHE A 395 -16.26 -4.56 8.54
C PHE A 395 -17.08 -3.98 7.38
N GLU A 396 -17.72 -2.82 7.56
CA GLU A 396 -18.45 -2.14 6.48
C GLU A 396 -17.51 -1.74 5.33
N VAL A 397 -16.26 -1.35 5.62
CA VAL A 397 -15.26 -1.08 4.56
C VAL A 397 -14.92 -2.35 3.79
N ALA A 398 -14.73 -3.46 4.50
CA ALA A 398 -14.43 -4.74 3.88
C ALA A 398 -15.57 -5.19 2.96
N LYS A 399 -16.82 -4.92 3.35
CA LYS A 399 -18.00 -5.15 2.54
C LYS A 399 -18.05 -4.23 1.31
N THR A 400 -17.84 -2.93 1.47
CA THR A 400 -17.77 -1.99 0.34
C THR A 400 -16.69 -2.40 -0.67
N LEU A 401 -15.51 -2.84 -0.20
CA LEU A 401 -14.45 -3.35 -1.07
C LEU A 401 -14.84 -4.64 -1.79
N GLN A 402 -15.58 -5.53 -1.14
CA GLN A 402 -16.13 -6.71 -1.78
C GLN A 402 -17.14 -6.33 -2.86
N ASP A 403 -18.06 -5.41 -2.55
CA ASP A 403 -19.07 -4.92 -3.49
C ASP A 403 -18.40 -4.30 -4.73
N ILE A 404 -17.32 -3.53 -4.57
CA ILE A 404 -16.53 -3.00 -5.70
C ILE A 404 -15.91 -4.15 -6.53
N THR A 405 -15.32 -5.13 -5.86
CA THR A 405 -14.66 -6.27 -6.50
C THR A 405 -15.66 -7.09 -7.33
N ASP A 406 -16.87 -7.27 -6.81
CA ASP A 406 -17.94 -8.05 -7.45
C ASP A 406 -18.49 -7.39 -8.72
N LEU A 407 -18.32 -6.07 -8.88
CA LEU A 407 -18.70 -5.34 -10.10
C LEU A 407 -17.80 -5.67 -11.30
N LYS A 408 -16.62 -6.28 -11.08
CA LYS A 408 -15.67 -6.70 -12.14
C LYS A 408 -15.30 -5.56 -13.10
N CYS A 409 -15.19 -4.34 -12.57
CA CYS A 409 -14.90 -3.12 -13.33
C CYS A 409 -13.40 -2.84 -13.54
N GLY A 410 -12.53 -3.81 -13.26
CA GLY A 410 -11.07 -3.65 -13.29
C GLY A 410 -10.44 -3.49 -11.90
N LEU A 411 -11.25 -3.26 -10.87
CA LEU A 411 -10.81 -3.10 -9.47
C LEU A 411 -10.97 -4.41 -8.66
N SER A 412 -9.94 -4.75 -7.88
CA SER A 412 -9.94 -5.84 -6.89
C SER A 412 -9.49 -5.32 -5.54
N GLY A 413 -10.41 -5.32 -4.58
CA GLY A 413 -10.20 -4.83 -3.22
C GLY A 413 -9.56 -5.87 -2.29
N ASP A 414 -9.27 -7.09 -2.74
CA ASP A 414 -8.91 -8.21 -1.85
C ASP A 414 -7.64 -7.95 -1.03
N LEU A 415 -6.59 -7.41 -1.66
CA LEU A 415 -5.34 -7.07 -0.98
C LEU A 415 -5.53 -5.97 0.06
N VAL A 416 -6.26 -4.91 -0.31
CA VAL A 416 -6.52 -3.76 0.56
C VAL A 416 -7.41 -4.18 1.73
N LYS A 417 -8.49 -4.92 1.45
CA LYS A 417 -9.40 -5.52 2.44
C LYS A 417 -8.65 -6.37 3.46
N GLY A 418 -7.80 -7.30 3.00
CA GLY A 418 -7.01 -8.15 3.87
C GLY A 418 -6.04 -7.36 4.76
N LYS A 419 -5.40 -6.33 4.21
CA LYS A 419 -4.50 -5.44 4.96
C LYS A 419 -5.25 -4.66 6.04
N ILE A 420 -6.33 -3.98 5.68
CA ILE A 420 -7.17 -3.20 6.61
C ILE A 420 -7.67 -4.08 7.76
N LEU A 421 -8.28 -5.22 7.44
CA LEU A 421 -8.83 -6.11 8.46
C LEU A 421 -7.74 -6.63 9.40
N LYS A 422 -6.56 -6.99 8.89
CA LYS A 422 -5.45 -7.51 9.70
C LYS A 422 -4.84 -6.44 10.61
N GLU A 423 -4.60 -5.24 10.09
CA GLU A 423 -4.06 -4.11 10.86
C GLU A 423 -5.07 -3.64 11.92
N ALA A 424 -6.35 -3.49 11.54
CA ALA A 424 -7.40 -3.10 12.45
C ALA A 424 -7.64 -4.14 13.55
N SER A 425 -7.65 -5.43 13.20
CA SER A 425 -7.76 -6.53 14.18
C SER A 425 -6.64 -6.50 15.21
N SER A 426 -5.41 -6.21 14.77
CA SER A 426 -4.24 -6.16 15.65
C SER A 426 -4.29 -4.94 16.58
N GLY A 427 -4.72 -3.78 16.06
CA GLY A 427 -4.87 -2.56 16.85
C GLY A 427 -6.02 -2.67 17.86
N TRP A 428 -7.20 -3.12 17.41
CA TRP A 428 -8.37 -3.32 18.26
C TRP A 428 -8.11 -4.31 19.39
N ALA A 429 -7.38 -5.41 19.11
CA ALA A 429 -7.01 -6.38 20.13
C ALA A 429 -6.17 -5.80 21.28
N GLN A 430 -5.42 -4.72 21.02
CA GLN A 430 -4.62 -4.03 22.04
C GLN A 430 -5.44 -3.04 22.87
N SER A 431 -6.57 -2.55 22.34
CA SER A 431 -7.48 -1.64 23.05
C SER A 431 -8.54 -2.34 23.89
N LEU A 432 -8.68 -3.67 23.77
CA LEU A 432 -9.65 -4.45 24.55
C LEU A 432 -9.29 -4.43 26.04
N GLU A 433 -10.30 -4.19 26.88
CA GLU A 433 -10.17 -4.35 28.32
C GLU A 433 -10.00 -5.82 28.68
N VAL A 434 -9.11 -6.09 29.64
CA VAL A 434 -8.87 -7.46 30.13
C VAL A 434 -10.11 -7.95 30.87
N PRO A 435 -10.72 -9.08 30.46
CA PRO A 435 -11.86 -9.64 31.15
C PRO A 435 -11.54 -9.99 32.60
N MET A 436 -12.49 -9.76 33.51
CA MET A 436 -12.36 -10.16 34.93
C MET A 436 -12.35 -11.68 35.11
N GLN A 437 -13.03 -12.40 34.22
CA GLN A 437 -13.12 -13.86 34.21
C GLN A 437 -12.44 -14.41 32.98
N TYR A 438 -12.03 -15.68 33.02
CA TYR A 438 -11.47 -16.38 31.85
C TYR A 438 -12.57 -16.75 30.84
N ALA A 439 -13.16 -15.71 30.26
CA ALA A 439 -14.23 -15.78 29.29
C ALA A 439 -13.94 -14.78 28.15
N ILE A 440 -14.31 -15.14 26.93
CA ILE A 440 -14.19 -14.26 25.77
C ILE A 440 -15.44 -13.36 25.71
N PRO A 441 -15.30 -12.02 25.71
CA PRO A 441 -16.45 -11.12 25.57
C PRO A 441 -17.21 -11.36 24.26
N SER A 442 -18.54 -11.19 24.28
CA SER A 442 -19.41 -11.42 23.11
C SER A 442 -18.97 -10.63 21.87
N GLU A 443 -18.50 -9.39 22.07
CA GLU A 443 -17.98 -8.52 21.01
C GLU A 443 -16.79 -9.16 20.25
N VAL A 444 -15.90 -9.85 20.98
CA VAL A 444 -14.76 -10.58 20.41
C VAL A 444 -15.20 -11.83 19.67
N ILE A 445 -16.24 -12.51 20.18
CA ILE A 445 -16.85 -13.67 19.51
C ILE A 445 -17.47 -13.26 18.17
N GLU A 446 -18.26 -12.18 18.18
CA GLU A 446 -18.93 -11.64 16.99
C GLU A 446 -17.92 -11.16 15.95
N ALA A 447 -16.93 -10.36 16.37
CA ALA A 447 -15.84 -9.92 15.50
C ALA A 447 -15.05 -11.11 14.93
N GLY A 448 -14.80 -12.14 15.74
CA GLY A 448 -14.11 -13.36 15.30
C GLY A 448 -14.89 -14.13 14.24
N LYS A 449 -16.22 -14.21 14.37
CA LYS A 449 -17.11 -14.83 13.35
C LYS A 449 -17.08 -14.04 12.05
N GLU A 450 -17.12 -12.71 12.10
CA GLU A 450 -17.03 -11.88 10.90
C GLU A 450 -15.65 -11.97 10.23
N LEU A 451 -14.55 -11.92 11.01
CA LEU A 451 -13.19 -12.14 10.47
C LEU A 451 -13.05 -13.49 9.77
N ALA A 452 -13.66 -14.55 10.31
CA ALA A 452 -13.66 -15.87 9.68
C ALA A 452 -14.35 -15.87 8.31
N LYS A 453 -15.44 -15.11 8.12
CA LYS A 453 -16.08 -14.97 6.79
C LYS A 453 -15.14 -14.34 5.75
N HIS A 454 -14.14 -13.58 6.20
CA HIS A 454 -13.12 -12.97 5.36
C HIS A 454 -11.82 -13.79 5.27
N GLY A 455 -11.78 -15.03 5.77
CA GLY A 455 -10.60 -15.91 5.72
C GLY A 455 -9.48 -15.53 6.71
N LEU A 456 -9.84 -14.83 7.80
CA LEU A 456 -8.92 -14.39 8.86
C LEU A 456 -9.17 -15.14 10.18
N GLU A 457 -9.42 -16.45 10.09
CA GLU A 457 -9.70 -17.30 11.26
C GLU A 457 -8.50 -17.35 12.23
N LYS A 458 -7.28 -17.23 11.70
CA LYS A 458 -6.06 -17.24 12.52
C LYS A 458 -5.96 -15.95 13.34
N GLU A 459 -6.23 -14.80 12.75
CA GLU A 459 -6.27 -13.51 13.42
C GLU A 459 -7.32 -13.52 14.51
N ALA A 460 -8.56 -13.97 14.22
CA ALA A 460 -9.62 -14.11 15.23
C ALA A 460 -9.18 -14.94 16.46
N LYS A 461 -8.53 -16.09 16.23
CA LYS A 461 -7.99 -16.92 17.31
C LYS A 461 -6.90 -16.21 18.10
N ASN A 462 -6.00 -15.48 17.43
CA ASN A 462 -4.92 -14.76 18.09
C ASN A 462 -5.45 -13.65 19.01
N ILE A 463 -6.51 -12.95 18.63
CA ILE A 463 -7.15 -11.93 19.48
C ILE A 463 -7.65 -12.57 20.77
N ALA A 464 -8.45 -13.63 20.65
CA ALA A 464 -8.99 -14.36 21.78
C ALA A 464 -7.90 -14.92 22.70
N GLU A 465 -6.86 -15.56 22.13
CA GLU A 465 -5.75 -16.10 22.91
C GLU A 465 -4.91 -15.02 23.59
N SER A 466 -4.72 -13.86 22.96
CA SER A 466 -3.98 -12.73 23.52
C SER A 466 -4.71 -12.13 24.71
N LEU A 467 -6.04 -11.95 24.58
CA LEU A 467 -6.89 -11.43 25.64
C LEU A 467 -6.88 -12.34 26.87
N LEU A 468 -7.08 -13.64 26.66
CA LEU A 468 -7.12 -14.65 27.72
C LEU A 468 -5.78 -14.86 28.44
N LYS A 469 -4.65 -14.54 27.79
CA LYS A 469 -3.32 -14.56 28.43
C LYS A 469 -3.16 -13.47 29.49
N GLN A 470 -3.89 -12.37 29.37
CA GLN A 470 -3.81 -11.23 30.30
C GLN A 470 -4.69 -11.42 31.53
N VAL A 471 -5.70 -12.30 31.46
CA VAL A 471 -6.58 -12.63 32.59
C VAL A 471 -5.76 -13.26 33.72
N GLU A 472 -5.87 -12.70 34.92
CA GLU A 472 -5.19 -13.20 36.11
C GLU A 472 -5.52 -14.67 36.37
N LYS A 473 -4.54 -15.43 36.86
CA LYS A 473 -4.76 -16.85 37.16
C LYS A 473 -5.48 -16.98 38.50
N PRO A 474 -6.40 -17.94 38.64
CA PRO A 474 -7.00 -18.24 39.93
C PRO A 474 -5.94 -18.53 41.01
N VAL A 475 -6.13 -18.03 42.23
CA VAL A 475 -5.26 -18.34 43.38
C VAL A 475 -5.92 -19.31 44.38
N THR A 476 -7.24 -19.50 44.27
CA THR A 476 -8.02 -20.45 45.08
C THR A 476 -8.66 -21.52 44.22
N ILE A 477 -8.98 -22.66 44.84
CA ILE A 477 -9.73 -23.75 44.21
C ILE A 477 -11.14 -23.33 43.77
N GLU A 478 -11.83 -22.52 44.56
CA GLU A 478 -13.16 -21.98 44.21
C GLU A 478 -13.12 -21.22 42.88
N ALA A 479 -12.17 -20.28 42.75
CA ALA A 479 -11.98 -19.50 41.54
C ALA A 479 -11.54 -20.37 40.35
N LEU A 480 -10.73 -21.41 40.58
CA LEU A 480 -10.34 -22.35 39.53
C LEU A 480 -11.52 -23.19 39.04
N LEU A 481 -12.36 -23.69 39.94
CA LEU A 481 -13.54 -24.48 39.59
C LEU A 481 -14.60 -23.61 38.91
N ASP A 482 -14.79 -22.37 39.35
CA ASP A 482 -15.64 -21.40 38.68
C ASP A 482 -15.17 -21.16 37.24
N GLU A 483 -13.87 -20.91 37.03
CA GLU A 483 -13.26 -20.81 35.69
C GLU A 483 -13.49 -22.09 34.87
N VAL A 484 -13.24 -23.28 35.43
CA VAL A 484 -13.38 -24.57 34.72
C VAL A 484 -14.83 -24.83 34.33
N ASN A 485 -15.80 -24.46 35.16
CA ASN A 485 -17.22 -24.72 34.90
C ASN A 485 -17.77 -23.80 33.81
N HIS A 486 -17.34 -22.53 33.79
CA HIS A 486 -17.86 -21.50 32.87
C HIS A 486 -17.07 -21.35 31.55
N VAL A 487 -15.96 -22.07 31.36
CA VAL A 487 -15.12 -21.98 30.14
C VAL A 487 -15.79 -22.48 28.84
N GLY A 488 -17.00 -23.04 28.89
CA GLY A 488 -17.64 -23.78 27.78
C GLY A 488 -17.57 -23.06 26.43
N GLU A 489 -18.13 -21.85 26.35
CA GLU A 489 -18.16 -21.03 25.12
C GLU A 489 -16.75 -20.58 24.69
N THR A 490 -15.84 -20.41 25.66
CA THR A 490 -14.45 -20.04 25.38
C THR A 490 -13.70 -21.16 24.65
N LEU A 491 -13.97 -22.42 24.98
CA LEU A 491 -13.35 -23.59 24.33
C LEU A 491 -13.79 -23.80 22.87
N GLU A 492 -14.86 -23.13 22.42
CA GLU A 492 -15.25 -23.18 21.00
C GLU A 492 -14.32 -22.34 20.12
N LEU A 493 -13.70 -21.30 20.69
CA LEU A 493 -12.85 -20.35 19.97
C LEU A 493 -11.35 -20.64 20.15
N ILE A 494 -10.95 -21.13 21.32
CA ILE A 494 -9.55 -21.49 21.61
C ILE A 494 -9.37 -22.99 21.72
N THR A 495 -8.15 -23.46 21.45
CA THR A 495 -7.84 -24.90 21.56
C THR A 495 -7.98 -25.36 23.03
N PRO A 496 -8.69 -26.47 23.33
CA PRO A 496 -8.84 -26.98 24.70
C PRO A 496 -7.53 -27.22 25.44
N GLN A 497 -6.46 -27.51 24.70
CA GLN A 497 -5.12 -27.65 25.25
C GLN A 497 -4.61 -26.38 25.94
N ASN A 498 -4.97 -25.18 25.46
CA ASN A 498 -4.55 -23.92 26.06
C ASN A 498 -5.13 -23.75 27.46
N ALA A 499 -6.41 -24.07 27.65
CA ALA A 499 -7.07 -24.05 28.95
C ALA A 499 -6.45 -25.08 29.91
N ILE A 500 -6.19 -26.31 29.44
CA ILE A 500 -5.53 -27.35 30.23
C ILE A 500 -4.13 -26.90 30.68
N ILE A 501 -3.35 -26.26 29.79
CA ILE A 501 -2.02 -25.73 30.13
C ILE A 501 -2.14 -24.58 31.15
N ARG A 502 -3.14 -23.71 31.01
CA ARG A 502 -3.41 -22.63 31.96
C ARG A 502 -3.69 -23.20 33.34
N TRP A 503 -4.64 -24.12 33.48
CA TRP A 503 -4.98 -24.74 34.76
C TRP A 503 -3.79 -25.47 35.37
N LYS A 504 -3.00 -26.18 34.56
CA LYS A 504 -1.75 -26.79 35.02
C LYS A 504 -0.82 -25.76 35.67
N ARG A 505 -0.58 -24.64 34.98
CA ARG A 505 0.30 -23.56 35.45
C ARG A 505 -0.28 -22.85 36.68
N THR A 506 -1.60 -22.77 36.81
CA THR A 506 -2.28 -22.27 38.00
C THR A 506 -2.03 -23.18 39.19
N ILE A 507 -2.29 -24.49 39.04
CA ILE A 507 -2.09 -25.49 40.09
C ILE A 507 -0.62 -25.58 40.51
N GLU A 508 0.31 -25.44 39.57
CA GLU A 508 1.75 -25.50 39.86
C GLU A 508 2.32 -24.20 40.43
N HIS A 509 1.52 -23.12 40.51
CA HIS A 509 1.95 -21.82 41.05
C HIS A 509 2.11 -21.86 42.57
N ASP A 510 3.10 -21.15 43.11
CA ASP A 510 3.41 -21.18 44.55
C ASP A 510 2.33 -20.48 45.41
N GLU A 511 1.63 -19.49 44.84
CA GLU A 511 0.54 -18.77 45.51
C GLU A 511 -0.79 -19.52 45.47
N PHE A 512 -0.90 -20.59 44.68
CA PHE A 512 -2.12 -21.38 44.60
C PHE A 512 -2.22 -22.32 45.81
N VAL A 513 -3.22 -22.07 46.67
CA VAL A 513 -3.45 -22.84 47.88
C VAL A 513 -4.70 -23.69 47.72
N VAL A 514 -4.59 -24.97 48.09
CA VAL A 514 -5.72 -25.91 48.08
C VAL A 514 -5.62 -26.84 49.28
N ASN A 515 -6.69 -26.92 50.07
CA ASN A 515 -6.82 -27.92 51.13
C ASN A 515 -7.62 -29.12 50.63
N LEU A 516 -7.54 -30.24 51.36
CA LEU A 516 -8.26 -31.46 51.01
C LEU A 516 -9.78 -31.27 51.06
N GLU A 517 -10.28 -30.51 52.04
CA GLU A 517 -11.71 -30.24 52.20
C GLU A 517 -12.25 -29.44 51.01
N ASP A 518 -11.50 -28.46 50.52
CA ASP A 518 -11.93 -27.61 49.40
C ASP A 518 -12.11 -28.37 48.08
N LEU A 519 -11.48 -29.55 47.94
CA LEU A 519 -11.65 -30.42 46.77
C LEU A 519 -13.05 -31.05 46.69
N SER A 520 -13.85 -31.03 47.77
CA SER A 520 -15.23 -31.53 47.75
C SER A 520 -16.15 -30.67 46.89
N GLN A 521 -15.73 -29.46 46.52
CA GLN A 521 -16.48 -28.57 45.63
C GLN A 521 -16.38 -29.00 44.15
N ALA A 522 -15.47 -29.91 43.81
CA ALA A 522 -15.20 -30.28 42.43
C ALA A 522 -16.10 -31.43 41.95
N GLU A 523 -16.99 -31.15 41.01
CA GLU A 523 -17.84 -32.16 40.38
C GLU A 523 -17.08 -33.02 39.35
N GLU A 524 -17.55 -34.26 39.10
CA GLU A 524 -16.96 -35.20 38.14
C GLU A 524 -16.72 -34.59 36.75
N TYR A 525 -17.63 -33.70 36.33
CA TYR A 525 -17.54 -32.99 35.06
C TYR A 525 -16.32 -32.06 35.00
N ALA A 526 -16.10 -31.25 36.03
CA ALA A 526 -14.95 -30.34 36.13
C ALA A 526 -13.62 -31.11 36.15
N LEU A 527 -13.58 -32.22 36.89
CA LEU A 527 -12.43 -33.12 36.95
C LEU A 527 -12.10 -33.72 35.58
N THR A 528 -13.13 -34.15 34.86
CA THR A 528 -12.98 -34.70 33.50
C THR A 528 -12.45 -33.63 32.54
N ARG A 529 -13.00 -32.41 32.61
CA ARG A 529 -12.63 -31.28 31.76
C ARG A 529 -11.19 -30.80 31.99
N MET A 530 -10.74 -30.70 33.25
CA MET A 530 -9.35 -30.36 33.58
C MET A 530 -8.34 -31.40 33.10
N GLY A 531 -8.79 -32.64 32.92
CA GLY A 531 -7.97 -33.75 32.47
C GLY A 531 -7.15 -34.39 33.59
N LYS A 532 -6.61 -35.57 33.27
CA LYS A 532 -5.91 -36.46 34.22
C LYS A 532 -4.74 -35.79 34.96
N THR A 533 -3.90 -35.05 34.25
CA THR A 533 -2.66 -34.50 34.84
C THR A 533 -2.97 -33.42 35.86
N ASN A 534 -3.93 -32.55 35.57
CA ASN A 534 -4.30 -31.43 36.43
C ASN A 534 -5.04 -31.90 37.67
N THR A 535 -5.97 -32.86 37.53
CA THR A 535 -6.66 -33.49 38.67
C THR A 535 -5.70 -34.22 39.59
N GLU A 536 -4.73 -34.96 39.05
CA GLU A 536 -3.66 -35.58 39.85
C GLU A 536 -2.80 -34.53 40.59
N ASN A 537 -2.48 -33.41 39.94
CA ASN A 537 -1.69 -32.34 40.55
C ASN A 537 -2.46 -31.59 41.65
N LEU A 538 -3.77 -31.38 41.48
CA LEU A 538 -4.65 -30.79 42.51
C LEU A 538 -4.64 -31.64 43.77
N LEU A 539 -4.92 -32.93 43.64
CA LEU A 539 -4.93 -33.84 44.79
C LEU A 539 -3.53 -33.98 45.41
N LYS A 540 -2.47 -34.05 44.61
CA LYS A 540 -1.08 -34.01 45.13
C LYS A 540 -0.79 -32.74 45.93
N ASN A 541 -1.26 -31.58 45.47
CA ASN A 541 -1.06 -30.30 46.15
C ASN A 541 -1.79 -30.25 47.49
N ALA A 542 -3.06 -30.66 47.54
CA ALA A 542 -3.82 -30.76 48.78
C ALA A 542 -3.14 -31.72 49.78
N LEU A 543 -2.53 -32.79 49.27
CA LEU A 543 -1.78 -33.77 50.06
C LEU A 543 -0.35 -33.32 50.41
N LYS A 544 0.16 -32.19 49.89
CA LYS A 544 1.52 -31.72 50.20
C LYS A 544 1.71 -31.54 51.69
N TYR A 545 0.69 -31.12 52.44
CA TYR A 545 0.73 -30.94 53.89
C TYR A 545 0.98 -32.24 54.68
N TRP A 546 0.71 -33.41 54.11
CA TRP A 546 1.01 -34.69 54.77
C TRP A 546 2.13 -35.48 54.09
N PHE A 547 2.32 -35.32 52.78
CA PHE A 547 3.18 -36.17 51.94
C PHE A 547 4.30 -35.42 51.17
N GLY A 548 4.56 -34.13 51.45
CA GLY A 548 5.61 -33.36 50.76
C GLY A 548 7.05 -33.65 51.22
N LYS A 549 7.97 -32.67 51.14
CA LYS A 549 9.42 -32.91 51.33
C LYS A 549 9.91 -32.98 52.80
N ASN A 550 9.18 -32.41 53.76
CA ASN A 550 9.63 -32.21 55.15
C ASN A 550 8.68 -32.82 56.22
N TYR A 551 8.08 -33.98 55.95
CA TYR A 551 7.02 -34.55 56.81
C TYR A 551 7.47 -35.79 57.59
N SER A 552 6.75 -36.11 58.66
CA SER A 552 7.00 -37.24 59.56
C SER A 552 6.07 -38.43 59.27
N LEU A 553 6.43 -39.60 59.78
CA LEU A 553 5.57 -40.81 59.69
C LEU A 553 4.20 -40.61 60.35
N GLN A 554 4.12 -39.81 61.42
CA GLN A 554 2.86 -39.47 62.07
C GLN A 554 1.99 -38.56 61.20
N SER A 555 2.61 -37.60 60.50
CA SER A 555 1.91 -36.74 59.53
C SER A 555 1.33 -37.56 58.37
N ILE A 556 2.07 -38.55 57.88
CA ILE A 556 1.60 -39.47 56.83
C ILE A 556 0.41 -40.30 57.32
N GLU A 557 0.48 -40.85 58.54
CA GLU A 557 -0.61 -41.61 59.15
C GLU A 557 -1.90 -40.78 59.29
N SER A 558 -1.80 -39.53 59.75
CA SER A 558 -2.92 -38.60 59.81
C SER A 558 -3.48 -38.26 58.42
N GLY A 559 -2.61 -38.08 57.42
CA GLY A 559 -3.02 -37.82 56.04
C GLY A 559 -3.78 -38.98 55.39
N ILE A 560 -3.40 -40.23 55.67
CA ILE A 560 -4.12 -41.42 55.20
C ILE A 560 -5.54 -41.44 55.75
N LYS A 561 -5.71 -41.22 57.06
CA LYS A 561 -7.03 -41.20 57.72
C LYS A 561 -7.91 -40.07 57.17
N ALA A 562 -7.34 -38.88 56.96
CA ALA A 562 -8.06 -37.75 56.37
C ALA A 562 -8.50 -38.04 54.92
N LEU A 563 -7.64 -38.68 54.14
CA LEU A 563 -7.92 -39.03 52.74
C LEU A 563 -8.98 -40.13 52.60
N ASP A 564 -8.94 -41.17 53.45
CA ASP A 564 -9.97 -42.20 53.48
C ASP A 564 -11.34 -41.61 53.84
N GLY A 565 -11.39 -40.71 54.82
CA GLY A 565 -12.61 -39.98 55.19
C GLY A 565 -13.15 -39.12 54.04
N PHE A 566 -12.26 -38.38 53.37
CA PHE A 566 -12.62 -37.55 52.22
C PHE A 566 -13.19 -38.36 51.06
N ILE A 567 -12.61 -39.50 50.72
CA ILE A 567 -13.03 -40.29 49.55
C ILE A 567 -14.33 -41.05 49.81
N ALA A 568 -14.59 -41.42 51.07
CA ALA A 568 -15.88 -42.00 51.45
C ALA A 568 -17.05 -41.04 51.15
N THR A 569 -16.84 -39.73 51.21
CA THR A 569 -17.86 -38.71 50.92
C THR A 569 -17.77 -38.11 49.52
N ASN A 570 -16.64 -38.29 48.81
CA ASN A 570 -16.35 -37.69 47.50
C ASN A 570 -15.83 -38.76 46.51
N PRO A 571 -16.68 -39.70 46.06
CA PRO A 571 -16.28 -40.88 45.30
C PRO A 571 -15.66 -40.57 43.93
N GLU A 572 -15.94 -39.40 43.34
CA GLU A 572 -15.38 -38.92 42.07
C GLU A 572 -13.84 -38.81 42.10
N TRP A 573 -13.23 -38.68 43.28
CA TRP A 573 -11.78 -38.62 43.47
C TRP A 573 -11.11 -40.00 43.57
N ASP A 574 -11.86 -41.09 43.78
CA ASP A 574 -11.32 -42.44 43.97
C ASP A 574 -10.43 -42.88 42.79
N ARG A 575 -10.88 -42.57 41.57
CA ARG A 575 -10.12 -42.87 40.34
C ARG A 575 -8.80 -42.10 40.26
N VAL A 576 -8.76 -40.87 40.76
CA VAL A 576 -7.55 -40.03 40.78
C VAL A 576 -6.60 -40.56 41.84
N LEU A 577 -7.11 -40.82 43.04
CA LEU A 577 -6.38 -41.41 44.16
C LEU A 577 -5.65 -42.70 43.75
N SER A 578 -6.36 -43.65 43.14
CA SER A 578 -5.82 -44.96 42.72
C SER A 578 -4.53 -44.87 41.89
N ARG A 579 -4.29 -43.70 41.26
CA ARG A 579 -3.08 -43.41 40.47
C ARG A 579 -1.98 -42.77 41.33
N LEU A 580 -2.36 -42.01 42.35
CA LEU A 580 -1.45 -41.36 43.30
C LEU A 580 -0.93 -42.28 44.40
N GLU A 581 -1.60 -43.40 44.67
CA GLU A 581 -1.17 -44.37 45.70
C GLU A 581 0.30 -44.83 45.52
N ASN A 582 0.78 -44.90 44.28
CA ASN A 582 2.18 -45.20 43.99
C ASN A 582 3.13 -44.09 44.49
N TRP A 583 2.79 -42.85 44.19
CA TRP A 583 3.54 -41.66 44.61
C TRP A 583 3.51 -41.51 46.14
N MET A 584 2.35 -41.73 46.78
CA MET A 584 2.23 -41.75 48.24
C MET A 584 3.14 -42.81 48.86
N SER A 585 3.15 -44.02 48.29
CA SER A 585 3.99 -45.14 48.78
C SER A 585 5.48 -44.80 48.70
N GLU A 586 5.92 -44.15 47.60
CA GLU A 586 7.29 -43.71 47.43
C GLU A 586 7.71 -42.66 48.46
N ARG A 587 6.83 -41.69 48.76
CA ARG A 587 7.06 -40.69 49.81
C ARG A 587 7.16 -41.31 51.19
N CYS A 588 6.25 -42.23 51.51
CA CYS A 588 6.30 -43.00 52.75
C CYS A 588 7.64 -43.75 52.89
N ASN A 589 8.05 -44.46 51.84
CA ASN A 589 9.32 -45.18 51.83
C ASN A 589 10.54 -44.25 51.96
N GLN A 590 10.51 -43.05 51.38
CA GLN A 590 11.58 -42.05 51.57
C GLN A 590 11.73 -41.61 53.02
N VAL A 591 10.62 -41.40 53.74
CA VAL A 591 10.65 -41.04 55.16
C VAL A 591 11.10 -42.22 56.00
N LEU A 592 10.56 -43.41 55.74
CA LEU A 592 10.94 -44.65 56.42
C LEU A 592 12.44 -44.89 56.32
N ASN A 593 13.02 -44.80 55.12
CA ASN A 593 14.44 -45.05 54.87
C ASN A 593 15.41 -44.11 55.61
N LYS A 594 14.93 -43.00 56.20
CA LYS A 594 15.74 -42.11 57.06
C LYS A 594 15.80 -42.57 58.52
N GLY A 595 14.93 -43.47 58.95
CA GLY A 595 14.87 -44.00 60.32
C GLY A 595 15.80 -45.19 60.58
N THR A 596 15.74 -45.77 61.79
CA THR A 596 16.40 -47.05 62.09
C THR A 596 15.53 -48.22 61.63
N VAL A 597 16.15 -49.38 61.38
CA VAL A 597 15.44 -50.61 60.96
C VAL A 597 14.34 -51.00 61.96
N GLU A 598 14.59 -50.80 63.25
CA GLU A 598 13.63 -51.08 64.34
C GLU A 598 12.44 -50.10 64.29
N THR A 599 12.68 -48.81 64.08
CA THR A 599 11.60 -47.81 63.96
C THR A 599 10.76 -47.99 62.69
N MET A 600 11.39 -48.41 61.58
CA MET A 600 10.67 -48.73 60.34
C MET A 600 9.76 -49.95 60.53
N LEU A 601 10.26 -51.03 61.14
CA LEU A 601 9.52 -52.26 61.36
C LEU A 601 8.33 -52.01 62.31
N ALA A 602 8.57 -51.36 63.45
CA ALA A 602 7.52 -51.05 64.42
C ALA A 602 6.41 -50.16 63.81
N TRP A 603 6.77 -49.16 62.99
CA TRP A 603 5.79 -48.31 62.34
C TRP A 603 5.01 -49.06 61.24
N LEU A 604 5.67 -49.87 60.41
CA LEU A 604 5.02 -50.64 59.34
C LEU A 604 4.08 -51.72 59.90
N GLU A 605 4.46 -52.41 60.97
CA GLU A 605 3.60 -53.39 61.66
C GLU A 605 2.36 -52.70 62.23
N ARG A 606 2.54 -51.59 62.97
CA ARG A 606 1.43 -50.79 63.51
C ARG A 606 0.50 -50.27 62.41
N MET A 607 1.06 -49.69 61.35
CA MET A 607 0.27 -49.17 60.23
C MET A 607 -0.50 -50.28 59.51
N THR A 608 0.11 -51.44 59.30
CA THR A 608 -0.51 -52.57 58.61
C THR A 608 -1.66 -53.19 59.41
N ASN A 609 -1.53 -53.23 60.74
CA ASN A 609 -2.52 -53.82 61.64
C ASN A 609 -3.63 -52.82 62.03
N ASP A 610 -3.33 -51.53 62.17
CA ASP A 610 -4.30 -50.58 62.74
C ASP A 610 -4.96 -49.68 61.68
N THR A 611 -4.17 -49.06 60.79
CA THR A 611 -4.66 -48.00 59.88
C THR A 611 -4.94 -48.53 58.47
N LEU A 612 -4.20 -49.53 58.00
CA LEU A 612 -4.38 -50.12 56.67
C LEU A 612 -5.40 -51.28 56.65
N GLU A 613 -5.90 -51.75 57.79
CA GLU A 613 -6.93 -52.80 57.81
C GLU A 613 -8.26 -52.27 57.25
N THR A 614 -8.58 -51.01 57.56
CA THR A 614 -9.86 -50.34 57.27
C THR A 614 -9.82 -49.35 56.10
N THR A 615 -8.65 -49.11 55.51
CA THR A 615 -8.45 -48.16 54.40
C THR A 615 -8.97 -48.68 53.05
N ASN A 616 -9.46 -47.77 52.20
CA ASN A 616 -9.81 -48.09 50.81
C ASN A 616 -8.60 -47.99 49.85
N LEU A 617 -7.42 -47.59 50.34
CA LEU A 617 -6.17 -47.45 49.59
C LEU A 617 -5.51 -48.80 49.24
N GLY A 618 -6.14 -49.58 48.36
CA GLY A 618 -5.76 -50.98 48.11
C GLY A 618 -4.33 -51.20 47.59
N ARG A 619 -3.83 -50.40 46.64
CA ARG A 619 -2.48 -50.55 46.09
C ARG A 619 -1.42 -50.02 47.04
N PHE A 620 -1.70 -48.93 47.75
CA PHE A 620 -0.85 -48.38 48.80
C PHE A 620 -0.63 -49.41 49.91
N LYS A 621 -1.71 -50.07 50.37
CA LYS A 621 -1.66 -51.19 51.34
C LYS A 621 -0.75 -52.32 50.86
N ILE A 622 -0.95 -52.80 49.62
CA ILE A 622 -0.13 -53.87 49.03
C ILE A 622 1.36 -53.49 48.99
N LYS A 623 1.67 -52.24 48.63
CA LYS A 623 3.05 -51.73 48.57
C LYS A 623 3.71 -51.65 49.94
N LEU A 624 3.01 -51.17 50.97
CA LEU A 624 3.55 -51.12 52.33
C LEU A 624 3.73 -52.52 52.92
N GLN A 625 2.79 -53.45 52.70
CA GLN A 625 2.93 -54.85 53.11
C GLN A 625 4.10 -55.57 52.43
N THR A 626 4.39 -55.23 51.18
CA THR A 626 5.54 -55.75 50.45
C THR A 626 6.84 -55.15 51.01
N THR A 627 6.83 -53.89 51.40
CA THR A 627 7.95 -53.22 52.06
C THR A 627 8.25 -53.86 53.43
N LEU A 628 7.22 -54.13 54.25
CA LEU A 628 7.34 -54.84 55.51
C LEU A 628 7.96 -56.24 55.31
N ARG A 629 7.40 -57.05 54.41
CA ARG A 629 7.92 -58.40 54.10
C ARG A 629 9.37 -58.38 53.63
N ASN A 630 9.77 -57.37 52.85
CA ASN A 630 11.16 -57.23 52.40
C ASN A 630 12.09 -56.83 53.56
N LEU A 631 11.63 -55.98 54.47
CA LEU A 631 12.39 -55.58 55.66
C LEU A 631 12.59 -56.75 56.62
N GLU A 632 11.53 -57.52 56.91
CA GLU A 632 11.59 -58.75 57.70
C GLU A 632 12.60 -59.75 57.12
N ARG A 633 12.53 -60.00 55.80
CA ARG A 633 13.52 -60.85 55.11
C ARG A 633 14.94 -60.31 55.21
N LYS A 634 15.13 -59.00 55.15
CA LYS A 634 16.46 -58.36 55.28
C LYS A 634 17.01 -58.54 56.69
N ILE A 635 16.19 -58.36 57.72
CA ILE A 635 16.55 -58.59 59.13
C ILE A 635 16.87 -60.07 59.36
N GLU A 636 16.07 -60.98 58.83
CA GLU A 636 16.29 -62.42 58.96
C GLU A 636 17.60 -62.87 58.28
N ARG A 637 17.90 -62.33 57.10
CA ARG A 637 19.18 -62.55 56.40
C ARG A 637 20.38 -61.95 57.15
N ALA A 638 20.23 -60.77 57.74
CA ALA A 638 21.27 -60.16 58.55
C ALA A 638 21.57 -61.00 59.81
N LYS A 639 20.53 -61.50 60.50
CA LYS A 639 20.66 -62.43 61.64
C LYS A 639 21.39 -63.72 61.25
N LYS A 640 21.03 -64.33 60.11
CA LYS A 640 21.72 -65.53 59.58
C LYS A 640 23.17 -65.26 59.18
N ASN A 641 23.49 -64.07 58.67
CA ASN A 641 24.87 -63.68 58.34
C ASN A 641 25.72 -63.36 59.58
N ASP A 642 25.14 -62.79 60.64
CA ASP A 642 25.81 -62.59 61.93
C ASP A 642 26.06 -63.92 62.67
N GLU A 643 25.16 -64.89 62.53
CA GLU A 643 25.37 -66.26 63.02
C GLU A 643 26.50 -66.97 62.23
N ASN A 644 26.57 -66.81 60.91
CA ASN A 644 27.64 -67.36 60.08
C ASN A 644 29.01 -66.67 60.29
N SER A 645 29.04 -65.37 60.59
CA SER A 645 30.30 -64.65 60.89
C SER A 645 30.87 -64.99 62.28
N LYS A 646 30.01 -65.39 63.23
CA LYS A 646 30.44 -65.97 64.53
C LYS A 646 30.90 -67.43 64.41
N GLY A 647 30.53 -68.14 63.34
CA GLY A 647 31.03 -69.49 63.02
C GLY A 647 32.40 -69.52 62.33
N GLY A 648 32.88 -68.40 61.79
CA GLY A 648 34.12 -68.29 61.02
C GLY A 648 35.36 -67.88 61.81
N LYS A 649 35.60 -68.45 63.00
CA LYS A 649 36.91 -68.39 63.67
C LYS A 649 37.12 -69.60 64.60
N LYS A 650 37.52 -70.74 64.02
CA LYS A 650 38.55 -71.64 64.59
C LYS A 650 38.90 -72.76 63.60
N LYS A 651 40.17 -72.70 63.17
CA LYS A 651 41.12 -73.75 62.75
C LYS A 651 40.64 -74.84 61.80
#